data_AF-A0A9P1KD57-F1
#
_entry.id   AF-A0A9P1KD57-F1
#
_cell.length_a   1.000
_cell.length_b   1.000
_cell.length_c   1.000
_cell.angle_alpha   90.00
_cell.angle_beta   90.00
_cell.angle_gamma   90.00
#
_symmetry.space_group_name_H-M   'P 1'
#
loop_
_entity.id
_entity.type
_entity.pdbx_description
1 polymer ?
#
loop_
_entity_poly.entity_id
_entity_poly.type
_entity_poly.pdbx_seq_one_letter_code
_entity_poly.pdbx_strand_id
1 'polypeptide(L)'
;METAFDQWWHLILGALSLNRDAFVEINILPLGRGLALTIVLVAGVSQAIGQSIVLFINRVRPFRFVLSLGMAAILFVFTFWFWAASIWLVHNAIFNSGLNLQATITTLGLSYAPQILRFIVGLPYFGIPIGVFLSIWSLLAEVTAIKAVTNFDTWATFSSVGLGWVLLQILQRTIGSPLMILGQKLTNLVAGTEVVTDRQKLTQMVISGNIESIDDVGNEVILDAATRHSPETIKRNRAIQLIALGLTGFFVFVLISSQSPGWFSRWYNALEQTLQLAIDLTTIGLIALFFSIFLTPLEALSWWAGWYGDRTLKYTGTPVKEIENPNSISRYVMYLDGINQGSHEYLPQVENMLDKVAESLPDDILIVKGIMPYSVTNKPLTSDRPLSFIWQIIESISLKNPANPIAFIINFRNVVSVAIAADPRYGPIQNQGLAQVIYNSLISFGYPLGSGKPITLIGYSGGGQMSMGAVSFLKYNINAPIEVISLAGVISGNTGAMAIQRLYHLVGEKDNVEKLGPIMFSGRWPISVLSNWNCAKRRGRIILISLGPVGHNGDDGPMGDALLPDGRTHLEQTVQIITGILCQNWEITGLDPQKFITISEYERYKQGLFNQVGYYPIQQRLNPELYHPNYTWIGRLILPSKDERETLKGVRLEIYHADPENQHRIGQVVILRWSDEQWVQNYSKLLKMDVNFSDQARLSQRQGKVHPHRLDGWENVDPLESLAGARPDDDMIVALREPVVIKDTGEGVPVVYIQREPMQISGRFYGVVRFVKNLGNDLFQVRHFNPSTGDFDGDEEIVYMPTVIPNRNGVYSFNNQGVEESPVNRGGWYIYGARNNQGRFTVQAIAPREMFRLSPQRVIHGLTPCLDYLRRDYLSNLKAEKGKIKNVLLSPHNEGEDDHMAISQWREGDRALMMHLFGGIGGKKAELASMKIYFGHFAFGVATVKRDPLTGELRFAIEYRQIYTNNTDGIISGANAWEHYGGDRQWGWLGVRPLCETLIKFSPLTEDYDFDGIKFSPLNAVIQELDIMAARYRVGDGTGTTFVSPVNSCCQDSSQALYSSLRQILAELELNPLIIKWMREHPNHEQTLRFQQLGDLLNTLEHYLTPMGKVRPDWRFNAPKLGDLTVENPRDTLIKALSSWRTLLPRWVHDQIAMIFLQLGADLWILRTNQVGGFDPDIEPVAPTDFRLGVPHIKPAKKNWS
;
A
#
# COMPACT_ATOMS: atom_id res chain seq x y z
N MET A 1 -33.38 28.36 51.61
CA MET A 1 -32.18 28.57 50.79
C MET A 1 -32.22 27.50 49.72
N GLU A 2 -32.29 27.89 48.46
CA GLU A 2 -32.14 26.92 47.36
C GLU A 2 -30.76 26.27 47.46
N THR A 3 -30.73 24.96 47.32
CA THR A 3 -29.51 24.16 47.31
C THR A 3 -28.99 24.03 45.88
N ALA A 4 -27.74 23.60 45.72
CA ALA A 4 -27.19 23.32 44.40
C ALA A 4 -28.00 22.25 43.63
N PHE A 5 -28.68 21.33 44.32
CA PHE A 5 -29.58 20.35 43.70
C PHE A 5 -30.86 20.98 43.16
N ASP A 6 -31.39 22.02 43.82
CA ASP A 6 -32.57 22.75 43.33
C ASP A 6 -32.25 23.50 42.02
N GLN A 7 -30.97 23.84 41.80
CA GLN A 7 -30.46 24.49 40.58
C GLN A 7 -29.72 23.55 39.62
N TRP A 8 -29.97 22.24 39.69
CA TRP A 8 -29.29 21.20 38.90
C TRP A 8 -29.14 21.57 37.41
N TRP A 9 -30.26 21.96 36.77
CA TRP A 9 -30.28 22.25 35.34
C TRP A 9 -29.70 23.61 34.96
N HIS A 10 -29.83 24.61 35.83
CA HIS A 10 -29.19 25.90 35.66
C HIS A 10 -27.66 25.76 35.64
N LEU A 11 -27.11 25.04 36.62
CA LEU A 11 -25.66 24.85 36.74
C LEU A 11 -25.09 24.00 35.60
N ILE A 12 -25.79 22.94 35.16
CA ILE A 12 -25.34 22.12 34.03
C ILE A 12 -25.42 22.87 32.70
N LEU A 13 -26.51 23.59 32.42
CA LEU A 13 -26.61 24.41 31.20
C LEU A 13 -25.58 25.55 31.21
N GLY A 14 -25.31 26.13 32.39
CA GLY A 14 -24.22 27.09 32.60
C GLY A 14 -22.86 26.49 32.26
N ALA A 15 -22.57 25.28 32.73
CA ALA A 15 -21.32 24.58 32.41
C ALA A 15 -21.21 24.20 30.92
N LEU A 16 -22.30 23.75 30.29
CA LEU A 16 -22.35 23.41 28.87
C LEU A 16 -22.14 24.64 27.97
N SER A 17 -22.65 25.80 28.39
CA SER A 17 -22.45 27.08 27.70
C SER A 17 -21.13 27.78 28.04
N LEU A 18 -20.27 27.15 28.86
CA LEU A 18 -19.02 27.72 29.36
C LEU A 18 -19.23 29.06 30.10
N ASN A 19 -20.38 29.22 30.76
CA ASN A 19 -20.67 30.40 31.57
C ASN A 19 -19.83 30.39 32.86
N ARG A 20 -19.01 31.42 33.02
CA ARG A 20 -18.15 31.62 34.20
C ARG A 20 -18.95 31.64 35.51
N ASP A 21 -20.14 32.24 35.49
CA ASP A 21 -20.93 32.49 36.71
C ASP A 21 -21.41 31.19 37.35
N ALA A 22 -21.75 30.18 36.55
CA ALA A 22 -22.17 28.87 37.04
C ALA A 22 -21.05 28.15 37.81
N PHE A 23 -19.79 28.33 37.41
CA PHE A 23 -18.63 27.77 38.12
C PHE A 23 -18.31 28.51 39.42
N VAL A 24 -18.69 29.79 39.54
CA VAL A 24 -18.59 30.54 40.80
C VAL A 24 -19.74 30.15 41.73
N GLU A 25 -20.95 30.11 41.22
CA GLU A 25 -22.19 29.88 41.96
C GLU A 25 -22.23 28.51 42.66
N ILE A 26 -21.74 27.45 42.00
CA ILE A 26 -21.67 26.10 42.61
C ILE A 26 -20.78 26.05 43.87
N ASN A 27 -19.81 26.96 44.02
CA ASN A 27 -18.97 27.01 45.22
C ASN A 27 -19.65 27.74 46.39
N ILE A 28 -20.69 28.52 46.12
CA ILE A 28 -21.40 29.34 47.11
C ILE A 28 -22.68 28.64 47.59
N LEU A 29 -23.35 27.88 46.70
CA LEU A 29 -24.60 27.20 47.02
C LEU A 29 -24.44 26.05 48.03
N PRO A 30 -25.38 25.89 48.98
CA PRO A 30 -25.41 24.73 49.87
C PRO A 30 -25.43 23.42 49.05
N LEU A 31 -24.68 22.41 49.50
CA LEU A 31 -24.52 21.11 48.82
C LEU A 31 -23.82 21.13 47.45
N GLY A 32 -23.17 22.22 47.03
CA GLY A 32 -22.44 22.32 45.75
C GLY A 32 -21.44 21.18 45.50
N ARG A 33 -20.67 20.77 46.51
CA ARG A 33 -19.76 19.61 46.43
C ARG A 33 -20.50 18.30 46.18
N GLY A 34 -21.67 18.11 46.80
CA GLY A 34 -22.48 16.91 46.60
C GLY A 34 -23.00 16.82 45.17
N LEU A 35 -23.45 17.95 44.61
CA LEU A 35 -23.84 18.07 43.22
C LEU A 35 -22.69 17.72 42.28
N ALA A 36 -21.52 18.34 42.48
CA ALA A 36 -20.33 18.13 41.64
C ALA A 36 -19.90 16.65 41.61
N LEU A 37 -19.88 15.97 42.76
CA LEU A 37 -19.58 14.53 42.82
C LEU A 37 -20.66 13.67 42.16
N THR A 38 -21.92 14.10 42.23
CA THR A 38 -23.03 13.42 41.53
C THR A 38 -22.86 13.53 40.02
N ILE A 39 -22.49 14.71 39.51
CA ILE A 39 -22.20 14.93 38.08
C ILE A 39 -21.06 14.02 37.62
N VAL A 40 -19.96 13.94 38.38
CA VAL A 40 -18.83 13.05 38.06
C VAL A 40 -19.24 11.57 38.09
N LEU A 41 -20.07 11.16 39.06
CA LEU A 41 -20.58 9.80 39.13
C LEU A 41 -21.49 9.46 37.94
N VAL A 42 -22.41 10.36 37.59
CA VAL A 42 -23.31 10.22 36.43
C VAL A 42 -22.49 10.17 35.14
N ALA A 43 -21.46 11.01 35.00
CA ALA A 43 -20.50 10.95 33.90
C ALA A 43 -19.75 9.60 33.84
N GLY A 44 -19.36 9.05 34.99
CA GLY A 44 -18.73 7.73 35.10
C GLY A 44 -19.65 6.59 34.67
N VAL A 45 -20.92 6.60 35.11
CA VAL A 45 -21.94 5.63 34.67
C VAL A 45 -22.20 5.78 33.17
N SER A 46 -22.34 7.01 32.70
CA SER A 46 -22.53 7.34 31.29
C SER A 46 -21.38 6.83 30.42
N GLN A 47 -20.14 7.00 30.87
CA GLN A 47 -18.96 6.43 30.22
C GLN A 47 -19.00 4.91 30.19
N ALA A 48 -19.30 4.28 31.34
CA ALA A 48 -19.35 2.83 31.45
C ALA A 48 -20.38 2.23 30.47
N ILE A 49 -21.55 2.86 30.35
CA ILE A 49 -22.57 2.48 29.37
C ILE A 49 -22.04 2.63 27.93
N GLY A 50 -21.45 3.78 27.60
CA GLY A 50 -20.91 4.04 26.26
C GLY A 50 -19.75 3.12 25.85
N GLN A 51 -19.05 2.52 26.82
CA GLN A 51 -17.92 1.59 26.62
C GLN A 51 -18.27 0.13 26.94
N SER A 52 -19.55 -0.16 27.22
CA SER A 52 -20.01 -1.48 27.67
C SER A 52 -19.74 -2.62 26.68
N ILE A 53 -19.48 -2.31 25.41
CA ILE A 53 -19.06 -3.27 24.38
C ILE A 53 -17.88 -4.15 24.81
N VAL A 54 -16.92 -3.60 25.58
CA VAL A 54 -15.77 -4.36 26.06
C VAL A 54 -16.22 -5.54 26.92
N LEU A 55 -17.24 -5.35 27.75
CA LEU A 55 -17.79 -6.42 28.61
C LEU A 55 -18.50 -7.49 27.79
N PHE A 56 -19.17 -7.11 26.70
CA PHE A 56 -19.77 -8.07 25.76
C PHE A 56 -18.70 -8.91 25.05
N ILE A 57 -17.62 -8.28 24.55
CA ILE A 57 -16.53 -9.01 23.87
C ILE A 57 -15.90 -10.05 24.82
N ASN A 58 -15.72 -9.69 26.09
CA ASN A 58 -15.22 -10.57 27.14
C ASN A 58 -16.27 -11.59 27.66
N ARG A 59 -17.44 -11.70 27.01
CA ARG A 59 -18.54 -12.63 27.35
C ARG A 59 -18.97 -12.58 28.82
N VAL A 60 -19.01 -11.38 29.41
CA VAL A 60 -19.43 -11.20 30.81
C VAL A 60 -20.93 -11.56 30.95
N ARG A 61 -21.25 -12.35 31.98
CA ARG A 61 -22.64 -12.77 32.25
C ARG A 61 -23.53 -11.59 32.67
N PRO A 62 -24.85 -11.59 32.38
CA PRO A 62 -25.74 -10.43 32.57
C PRO A 62 -25.70 -9.80 33.98
N PHE A 63 -25.71 -10.61 35.05
CA PHE A 63 -25.66 -10.09 36.42
C PHE A 63 -24.31 -9.41 36.72
N ARG A 64 -23.20 -10.01 36.29
CA ARG A 64 -21.84 -9.47 36.46
C ARG A 64 -21.59 -8.25 35.59
N PHE A 65 -22.30 -8.13 34.48
CA PHE A 65 -22.24 -6.97 33.59
C PHE A 65 -22.68 -5.69 34.31
N VAL A 66 -23.83 -5.72 35.00
CA VAL A 66 -24.33 -4.56 35.76
C VAL A 66 -23.37 -4.19 36.89
N LEU A 67 -22.84 -5.18 37.62
CA LEU A 67 -21.84 -4.94 38.66
C LEU A 67 -20.55 -4.33 38.09
N SER A 68 -20.12 -4.76 36.91
CA SER A 68 -18.93 -4.25 36.22
C SER A 68 -19.12 -2.79 35.78
N LEU A 69 -20.31 -2.41 35.32
CA LEU A 69 -20.65 -1.00 35.03
C LEU A 69 -20.56 -0.12 36.29
N GLY A 70 -21.09 -0.61 37.42
CA GLY A 70 -20.98 0.08 38.70
C GLY A 70 -19.53 0.26 39.15
N MET A 71 -18.71 -0.80 39.05
CA MET A 71 -17.29 -0.74 39.38
C MET A 71 -16.52 0.25 38.48
N ALA A 72 -16.82 0.27 37.18
CA ALA A 72 -16.21 1.22 36.24
C ALA A 72 -16.54 2.68 36.61
N ALA A 73 -17.78 2.97 37.02
CA ALA A 73 -18.18 4.30 37.48
C ALA A 73 -17.45 4.69 38.78
N ILE A 74 -17.25 3.75 39.71
CA ILE A 74 -16.49 3.99 40.95
C ILE A 74 -15.02 4.30 40.64
N LEU A 75 -14.37 3.50 39.78
CA LEU A 75 -12.98 3.74 39.35
C LEU A 75 -12.82 5.09 38.61
N PHE A 76 -13.84 5.50 37.87
CA PHE A 76 -13.88 6.81 37.22
C PHE A 76 -13.85 7.95 38.25
N VAL A 77 -14.67 7.86 39.31
CA VAL A 77 -14.66 8.85 40.41
C VAL A 77 -13.29 8.89 41.08
N PHE A 78 -12.66 7.75 41.37
CA PHE A 78 -11.30 7.72 41.91
C PHE A 78 -10.28 8.42 41.01
N THR A 79 -10.38 8.21 39.69
CA THR A 79 -9.49 8.88 38.72
C THR A 79 -9.69 10.40 38.73
N PHE A 80 -10.94 10.86 38.85
CA PHE A 80 -11.26 12.28 39.00
C PHE A 80 -10.64 12.87 40.29
N TRP A 81 -10.62 12.15 41.40
CA TRP A 81 -9.97 12.63 42.63
C TRP A 81 -8.47 12.87 42.42
N PHE A 82 -7.76 11.96 41.76
CA PHE A 82 -6.35 12.15 41.42
C PHE A 82 -6.16 13.32 40.45
N TRP A 83 -7.07 13.51 39.52
CA TRP A 83 -7.06 14.64 38.60
C TRP A 83 -7.18 15.98 39.32
N ALA A 84 -8.22 16.14 40.16
CA ALA A 84 -8.45 17.33 40.96
C ALA A 84 -7.29 17.63 41.92
N ALA A 85 -6.73 16.59 42.56
CA ALA A 85 -5.55 16.72 43.42
C ALA A 85 -4.29 17.17 42.65
N SER A 86 -4.10 16.68 41.42
CA SER A 86 -2.96 17.06 40.58
C SER A 86 -3.03 18.53 40.16
N ILE A 87 -4.21 18.99 39.74
CA ILE A 87 -4.44 20.41 39.42
C ILE A 87 -4.21 21.29 40.65
N TRP A 88 -4.78 20.90 41.80
CA TRP A 88 -4.60 21.62 43.06
C TRP A 88 -3.12 21.73 43.46
N LEU A 89 -2.36 20.64 43.34
CA LEU A 89 -0.93 20.62 43.69
C LEU A 89 -0.12 21.51 42.75
N VAL A 90 -0.32 21.41 41.43
CA VAL A 90 0.36 22.28 40.45
C VAL A 90 0.06 23.75 40.70
N HIS A 91 -1.21 24.09 40.94
CA HIS A 91 -1.61 25.46 41.21
C HIS A 91 -0.97 26.05 42.48
N ASN A 92 -0.87 25.25 43.54
CA ASN A 92 -0.30 25.72 44.81
C ASN A 92 1.22 25.64 44.87
N ALA A 93 1.84 24.66 44.22
CA ALA A 93 3.29 24.45 44.26
C ALA A 93 4.05 25.26 43.20
N ILE A 94 3.47 25.44 42.02
CA ILE A 94 4.13 26.12 40.89
C ILE A 94 3.62 27.56 40.76
N PHE A 95 2.32 27.77 40.91
CA PHE A 95 1.70 29.07 40.68
C PHE A 95 1.31 29.84 41.95
N ASN A 96 1.57 29.28 43.15
CA ASN A 96 1.31 29.88 44.47
C ASN A 96 -0.09 30.53 44.60
N SER A 97 -1.13 29.94 44.00
CA SER A 97 -2.46 30.58 43.90
C SER A 97 -3.33 30.50 45.16
N GLY A 98 -2.93 29.74 46.19
CA GLY A 98 -3.71 29.57 47.42
C GLY A 98 -5.07 28.88 47.22
N LEU A 99 -5.21 28.05 46.17
CA LEU A 99 -6.46 27.40 45.83
C LEU A 99 -6.85 26.34 46.88
N ASN A 100 -8.09 26.39 47.33
CA ASN A 100 -8.66 25.37 48.21
C ASN A 100 -8.96 24.09 47.41
N LEU A 101 -8.55 22.94 47.94
CA LEU A 101 -8.81 21.62 47.33
C LEU A 101 -10.32 21.37 47.17
N GLN A 102 -11.15 21.77 48.13
CA GLN A 102 -12.60 21.61 48.06
C GLN A 102 -13.24 22.46 46.96
N ALA A 103 -12.75 23.69 46.77
CA ALA A 103 -13.20 24.54 45.67
C ALA A 103 -12.75 23.97 44.32
N THR A 104 -11.54 23.41 44.26
CA THR A 104 -11.00 22.75 43.06
C THR A 104 -11.87 21.54 42.68
N ILE A 105 -12.22 20.68 43.63
CA ILE A 105 -13.08 19.50 43.42
C ILE A 105 -14.49 19.91 42.97
N THR A 106 -15.09 20.90 43.63
CA THR A 106 -16.46 21.36 43.31
C THR A 106 -16.52 21.97 41.90
N THR A 107 -15.55 22.82 41.59
CA THR A 107 -15.46 23.54 40.31
C THR A 107 -15.13 22.61 39.13
N LEU A 108 -14.16 21.72 39.31
CA LEU A 108 -13.82 20.72 38.30
C LEU A 108 -14.92 19.68 38.14
N GLY A 109 -15.63 19.28 39.20
CA GLY A 109 -16.71 18.31 39.08
C GLY A 109 -17.85 18.83 38.19
N LEU A 110 -18.15 20.13 38.21
CA LEU A 110 -19.12 20.73 37.30
C LEU A 110 -18.64 20.74 35.83
N SER A 111 -17.33 20.86 35.58
CA SER A 111 -16.77 20.83 34.21
C SER A 111 -16.93 19.48 33.49
N TYR A 112 -17.28 18.43 34.24
CA TYR A 112 -17.63 17.11 33.69
C TYR A 112 -19.09 17.03 33.19
N ALA A 113 -19.88 18.11 33.29
CA ALA A 113 -21.25 18.15 32.77
C ALA A 113 -21.41 17.68 31.30
N PRO A 114 -20.52 18.02 30.33
CA PRO A 114 -20.59 17.46 28.99
C PRO A 114 -20.47 15.91 28.97
N GLN A 115 -19.73 15.31 29.91
CA GLN A 115 -19.54 13.86 29.98
C GLN A 115 -20.77 13.11 30.49
N ILE A 116 -21.80 13.79 30.99
CA ILE A 116 -23.12 13.15 31.24
C ILE A 116 -23.68 12.55 29.94
N LEU A 117 -23.34 13.12 28.78
CA LEU A 117 -23.75 12.64 27.47
C LEU A 117 -22.81 11.57 26.87
N ARG A 118 -21.80 11.10 27.62
CA ARG A 118 -20.79 10.16 27.10
C ARG A 118 -21.37 8.78 26.75
N PHE A 119 -22.55 8.42 27.25
CA PHE A 119 -23.27 7.21 26.83
C PHE A 119 -23.55 7.21 25.31
N ILE A 120 -23.72 8.39 24.69
CA ILE A 120 -23.92 8.57 23.23
C ILE A 120 -22.70 8.06 22.43
N VAL A 121 -21.53 7.94 23.06
CA VAL A 121 -20.36 7.29 22.45
C VAL A 121 -20.68 5.84 22.06
N GLY A 122 -21.67 5.19 22.67
CA GLY A 122 -22.16 3.89 22.25
C GLY A 122 -22.89 3.88 20.90
N LEU A 123 -23.16 5.02 20.27
CA LEU A 123 -23.76 5.06 18.93
C LEU A 123 -22.81 4.43 17.89
N PRO A 124 -23.31 3.55 17.03
CA PRO A 124 -22.55 3.02 15.90
C PRO A 124 -22.05 4.13 14.97
N TYR A 125 -20.81 3.99 14.52
CA TYR A 125 -20.04 4.87 13.64
C TYR A 125 -19.73 6.28 14.19
N PHE A 126 -20.75 7.03 14.63
CA PHE A 126 -20.61 8.42 15.11
C PHE A 126 -20.13 8.54 16.56
N GLY A 127 -20.17 7.46 17.35
CA GLY A 127 -19.83 7.51 18.76
C GLY A 127 -18.40 7.97 19.05
N ILE A 128 -17.41 7.55 18.24
CA ILE A 128 -16.00 7.94 18.39
C ILE A 128 -15.81 9.46 18.23
N PRO A 129 -16.23 10.10 17.11
CA PRO A 129 -16.08 11.54 16.97
C PRO A 129 -16.87 12.33 18.02
N ILE A 130 -18.05 11.87 18.43
CA ILE A 130 -18.81 12.48 19.54
C ILE A 130 -18.00 12.40 20.84
N GLY A 131 -17.35 11.27 21.13
CA GLY A 131 -16.50 11.12 22.31
C GLY A 131 -15.31 12.09 22.32
N VAL A 132 -14.68 12.32 21.15
CA VAL A 132 -13.61 13.32 21.00
C VAL A 132 -14.15 14.72 21.27
N PHE A 133 -15.28 15.07 20.65
CA PHE A 133 -15.93 16.36 20.83
C PHE A 133 -16.30 16.63 22.30
N LEU A 134 -16.96 15.69 22.98
CA LEU A 134 -17.29 15.83 24.40
C LEU A 134 -16.04 15.99 25.26
N SER A 135 -14.95 15.30 24.94
CA SER A 135 -13.67 15.40 25.69
C SER A 135 -13.02 16.78 25.50
N ILE A 136 -13.04 17.33 24.28
CA ILE A 136 -12.58 18.69 23.99
C ILE A 136 -13.47 19.71 24.73
N TRP A 137 -14.78 19.51 24.72
CA TRP A 137 -15.73 20.39 25.39
C TRP A 137 -15.52 20.40 26.91
N SER A 138 -15.26 19.24 27.52
CA SER A 138 -14.90 19.17 28.94
C SER A 138 -13.59 19.85 29.24
N LEU A 139 -12.56 19.74 28.38
CA LEU A 139 -11.31 20.48 28.59
C LEU A 139 -11.54 22.00 28.55
N LEU A 140 -12.37 22.49 27.63
CA LEU A 140 -12.75 23.91 27.58
C LEU A 140 -13.52 24.33 28.84
N ALA A 141 -14.41 23.48 29.32
CA ALA A 141 -15.12 23.69 30.58
C ALA A 141 -14.16 23.71 31.77
N GLU A 142 -13.16 22.82 31.83
CA GLU A 142 -12.14 22.78 32.88
C GLU A 142 -11.30 24.05 32.93
N VAL A 143 -10.82 24.52 31.77
CA VAL A 143 -10.06 25.78 31.66
C VAL A 143 -10.92 26.96 32.12
N THR A 144 -12.19 26.99 31.72
CA THR A 144 -13.13 28.05 32.13
C THR A 144 -13.42 27.99 33.63
N ALA A 145 -13.58 26.79 34.17
CA ALA A 145 -13.86 26.53 35.57
C ALA A 145 -12.70 27.00 36.46
N ILE A 146 -11.45 26.64 36.11
CA ILE A 146 -10.27 27.08 36.86
C ILE A 146 -10.08 28.60 36.76
N LYS A 147 -10.33 29.21 35.59
CA LYS A 147 -10.31 30.67 35.42
C LYS A 147 -11.43 31.37 36.22
N ALA A 148 -12.55 30.70 36.49
CA ALA A 148 -13.61 31.26 37.30
C ALA A 148 -13.19 31.47 38.77
N VAL A 149 -12.35 30.56 39.29
CA VAL A 149 -11.90 30.54 40.69
C VAL A 149 -10.44 31.02 40.87
N THR A 150 -9.78 31.48 39.80
CA THR A 150 -8.41 32.05 39.83
C THR A 150 -8.35 33.38 39.09
N ASN A 151 -7.33 34.19 39.38
CA ASN A 151 -7.09 35.47 38.70
C ASN A 151 -6.11 35.33 37.52
N PHE A 152 -5.98 34.14 36.94
CA PHE A 152 -5.01 33.87 35.89
C PHE A 152 -5.51 34.28 34.50
N ASP A 153 -4.56 34.62 33.63
CA ASP A 153 -4.83 34.79 32.21
C ASP A 153 -5.05 33.41 31.54
N THR A 154 -5.62 33.43 30.35
CA THR A 154 -6.02 32.20 29.66
C THR A 154 -4.83 31.26 29.41
N TRP A 155 -3.64 31.81 29.15
CA TRP A 155 -2.43 31.02 28.88
C TRP A 155 -1.85 30.39 30.14
N ALA A 156 -1.82 31.10 31.28
CA ALA A 156 -1.40 30.51 32.54
C ALA A 156 -2.37 29.41 33.00
N THR A 157 -3.69 29.61 32.85
CA THR A 157 -4.69 28.56 33.17
C THR A 157 -4.57 27.33 32.25
N PHE A 158 -4.37 27.54 30.95
CA PHE A 158 -4.17 26.41 30.04
C PHE A 158 -2.88 25.64 30.37
N SER A 159 -1.80 26.37 30.67
CA SER A 159 -0.51 25.77 31.04
C SER A 159 -0.60 25.03 32.38
N SER A 160 -1.38 25.53 33.35
CA SER A 160 -1.54 24.87 34.65
C SER A 160 -2.37 23.59 34.55
N VAL A 161 -3.43 23.56 33.74
CA VAL A 161 -4.17 22.32 33.43
C VAL A 161 -3.27 21.32 32.69
N GLY A 162 -2.46 21.78 31.73
CA GLY A 162 -1.48 20.95 31.02
C GLY A 162 -0.41 20.36 31.93
N LEU A 163 0.17 21.16 32.83
CA LEU A 163 1.14 20.69 33.85
C LEU A 163 0.49 19.75 34.86
N GLY A 164 -0.77 20.02 35.24
CA GLY A 164 -1.59 19.11 36.05
C GLY A 164 -1.73 17.74 35.38
N TRP A 165 -1.91 17.71 34.06
CA TRP A 165 -2.01 16.46 33.30
C TRP A 165 -0.68 15.70 33.28
N VAL A 166 0.44 16.40 33.10
CA VAL A 166 1.78 15.80 33.20
C VAL A 166 1.99 15.19 34.58
N LEU A 167 1.65 15.91 35.65
CA LEU A 167 1.75 15.41 37.02
C LEU A 167 0.86 14.17 37.23
N LEU A 168 -0.38 14.18 36.73
CA LEU A 168 -1.27 13.03 36.80
C LEU A 168 -0.65 11.80 36.11
N GLN A 169 -0.02 11.97 34.94
CA GLN A 169 0.66 10.87 34.24
C GLN A 169 1.85 10.32 35.05
N ILE A 170 2.63 11.19 35.70
CA ILE A 170 3.74 10.79 36.58
C ILE A 170 3.20 10.00 37.78
N LEU A 171 2.16 10.52 38.45
CA LEU A 171 1.53 9.86 39.60
C LEU A 171 0.93 8.51 39.22
N GLN A 172 0.25 8.40 38.07
CA GLN A 172 -0.32 7.14 37.57
C GLN A 172 0.76 6.07 37.31
N ARG A 173 1.94 6.47 36.82
CA ARG A 173 3.04 5.54 36.50
C ARG A 173 3.92 5.17 37.69
N THR A 174 3.94 5.98 38.74
CA THR A 174 4.79 5.78 39.93
C THR A 174 4.01 5.16 41.08
N ILE A 175 3.11 5.94 41.69
CA ILE A 175 2.31 5.57 42.86
C ILE A 175 1.01 4.87 42.45
N GLY A 176 0.49 5.18 41.25
CA GLY A 176 -0.77 4.66 40.73
C GLY A 176 -0.68 3.26 40.11
N SER A 177 0.52 2.74 39.80
CA SER A 177 0.69 1.43 39.19
C SER A 177 0.16 0.28 40.07
N PRO A 178 0.46 0.21 41.39
CA PRO A 178 -0.16 -0.75 42.30
C PRO A 178 -1.70 -0.63 42.40
N LEU A 179 -2.22 0.60 42.39
CA LEU A 179 -3.67 0.89 42.44
C LEU A 179 -4.39 0.47 41.15
N MET A 180 -3.74 0.64 40.00
CA MET A 180 -4.26 0.20 38.71
C MET A 180 -4.29 -1.33 38.63
N ILE A 181 -3.26 -2.02 39.14
CA ILE A 181 -3.25 -3.49 39.25
C ILE A 181 -4.38 -3.96 40.18
N LEU A 182 -4.60 -3.28 41.31
CA LEU A 182 -5.71 -3.57 42.21
C LEU A 182 -7.08 -3.33 41.54
N GLY A 183 -7.23 -2.21 40.82
CA GLY A 183 -8.42 -1.89 40.05
C GLY A 183 -8.73 -2.93 38.97
N GLN A 184 -7.70 -3.43 38.28
CA GLN A 184 -7.84 -4.51 37.30
C GLN A 184 -8.23 -5.83 37.98
N LYS A 185 -7.62 -6.18 39.12
CA LYS A 185 -8.00 -7.37 39.90
C LYS A 185 -9.46 -7.33 40.36
N LEU A 186 -9.91 -6.17 40.85
CA LEU A 186 -11.31 -5.95 41.24
C LEU A 186 -12.24 -6.03 40.02
N THR A 187 -11.85 -5.45 38.89
CA THR A 187 -12.61 -5.53 37.64
C THR A 187 -12.75 -6.98 37.17
N ASN A 188 -11.66 -7.76 37.18
CA ASN A 188 -11.68 -9.18 36.84
C ASN A 188 -12.53 -10.01 37.81
N LEU A 189 -12.47 -9.71 39.11
CA LEU A 189 -13.30 -10.38 40.12
C LEU A 189 -14.79 -10.12 39.89
N VAL A 190 -15.17 -8.86 39.64
CA VAL A 190 -16.56 -8.45 39.43
C VAL A 190 -17.12 -8.96 38.10
N ALA A 191 -16.34 -8.87 37.02
CA ALA A 191 -16.68 -9.45 35.73
C ALA A 191 -16.67 -10.99 35.77
N GLY A 192 -15.87 -11.55 36.67
CA GLY A 192 -15.65 -12.98 36.90
C GLY A 192 -15.08 -13.72 35.68
N THR A 193 -14.27 -12.99 34.92
CA THR A 193 -13.40 -13.42 33.83
C THR A 193 -12.22 -12.45 33.76
N GLU A 194 -11.13 -12.81 33.09
CA GLU A 194 -10.05 -11.88 32.83
C GLU A 194 -10.52 -10.86 31.77
N VAL A 195 -10.74 -9.60 32.19
CA VAL A 195 -11.24 -8.57 31.28
C VAL A 195 -10.09 -8.02 30.46
N VAL A 196 -10.03 -8.44 29.20
CA VAL A 196 -9.11 -7.89 28.20
C VAL A 196 -9.64 -6.54 27.75
N THR A 197 -8.84 -5.49 27.91
CA THR A 197 -9.16 -4.12 27.49
C THR A 197 -8.33 -3.67 26.29
N ASP A 198 -7.26 -4.40 25.97
CA ASP A 198 -6.40 -4.13 24.82
C ASP A 198 -7.15 -4.37 23.50
N ARG A 199 -7.15 -3.36 22.63
CA ARG A 199 -7.90 -3.38 21.37
C ARG A 199 -7.41 -4.46 20.39
N GLN A 200 -6.11 -4.73 20.32
CA GLN A 200 -5.56 -5.73 19.40
C GLN A 200 -5.93 -7.13 19.87
N LYS A 201 -5.76 -7.42 21.17
CA LYS A 201 -6.19 -8.70 21.76
C LYS A 201 -7.71 -8.91 21.61
N LEU A 202 -8.53 -7.87 21.85
CA LEU A 202 -9.97 -7.95 21.62
C LEU A 202 -10.31 -8.28 20.15
N THR A 203 -9.60 -7.68 19.20
CA THR A 203 -9.81 -7.96 17.77
C THR A 203 -9.40 -9.40 17.43
N GLN A 204 -8.29 -9.89 18.00
CA GLN A 204 -7.87 -11.28 17.82
C GLN A 204 -8.86 -12.27 18.43
N MET A 205 -9.40 -12.00 19.63
CA MET A 205 -10.43 -12.83 20.25
C MET A 205 -11.68 -12.96 19.38
N VAL A 206 -12.07 -11.89 18.68
CA VAL A 206 -13.17 -11.92 17.73
C VAL A 206 -12.79 -12.76 16.51
N ILE A 207 -11.67 -12.45 15.85
CA ILE A 207 -11.20 -13.18 14.65
C ILE A 207 -11.01 -14.68 14.90
N SER A 208 -10.45 -15.08 16.05
CA SER A 208 -10.16 -16.48 16.36
C SER A 208 -11.37 -17.30 16.78
N GLY A 209 -12.53 -16.67 17.04
CA GLY A 209 -13.78 -17.35 17.39
C GLY A 209 -13.76 -18.16 18.71
N ASN A 210 -12.70 -18.06 19.52
CA ASN A 210 -12.36 -18.89 20.68
C ASN A 210 -12.43 -20.41 20.42
N ILE A 211 -11.28 -20.97 20.08
CA ILE A 211 -10.99 -22.40 20.08
C ILE A 211 -10.78 -22.84 21.54
N GLU A 212 -11.82 -23.37 22.18
CA GLU A 212 -11.62 -24.53 23.05
C GLU A 212 -11.69 -25.74 22.11
N SER A 213 -10.54 -26.42 21.96
CA SER A 213 -10.28 -27.66 21.19
C SER A 213 -11.11 -27.93 19.92
N ILE A 214 -10.43 -27.89 18.78
CA ILE A 214 -10.85 -28.45 17.48
C ILE A 214 -11.19 -29.96 17.54
N ASP A 215 -11.03 -30.62 18.69
CA ASP A 215 -11.38 -32.02 18.91
C ASP A 215 -12.86 -32.27 19.31
N ASP A 216 -13.65 -31.26 19.72
CA ASP A 216 -15.03 -31.49 20.21
C ASP A 216 -16.15 -31.33 19.16
N VAL A 217 -15.89 -30.69 18.01
CA VAL A 217 -16.92 -30.47 16.98
C VAL A 217 -17.02 -31.63 15.98
N GLY A 218 -16.08 -32.59 16.05
CA GLY A 218 -16.04 -33.77 15.18
C GLY A 218 -16.94 -34.93 15.61
N ASN A 219 -17.41 -34.98 16.86
CA ASN A 219 -18.08 -36.17 17.41
C ASN A 219 -19.58 -36.00 17.75
N GLU A 220 -20.10 -34.78 17.90
CA GLU A 220 -21.53 -34.58 18.25
C GLU A 220 -22.48 -34.53 17.04
N VAL A 221 -21.96 -34.28 15.83
CA VAL A 221 -22.81 -34.14 14.62
C VAL A 221 -23.05 -35.48 13.89
N ILE A 222 -22.41 -36.58 14.32
CA ILE A 222 -22.54 -37.90 13.68
C ILE A 222 -23.37 -38.91 14.49
N LEU A 223 -23.74 -38.62 15.74
CA LEU A 223 -24.42 -39.61 16.62
C LEU A 223 -25.92 -39.40 16.86
N ASP A 224 -26.53 -38.28 16.45
CA ASP A 224 -27.96 -38.01 16.73
C ASP A 224 -28.90 -38.19 15.52
N ALA A 225 -28.43 -38.87 14.47
CA ALA A 225 -29.24 -39.25 13.29
C ALA A 225 -29.78 -40.69 13.35
N ALA A 226 -29.86 -41.29 14.55
CA ALA A 226 -30.42 -42.62 14.74
C ALA A 226 -31.23 -42.73 16.03
N THR A 227 -32.44 -42.16 16.05
CA THR A 227 -33.66 -42.82 16.58
C THR A 227 -34.88 -41.91 16.42
N ARG A 228 -35.89 -42.39 15.70
CA ARG A 228 -37.25 -41.85 15.69
C ARG A 228 -38.03 -42.47 16.85
N HIS A 229 -38.86 -41.69 17.55
CA HIS A 229 -40.33 -41.90 17.59
C HIS A 229 -41.05 -40.86 18.47
N SER A 230 -42.21 -40.42 17.94
CA SER A 230 -43.31 -39.61 18.51
C SER A 230 -44.08 -40.34 19.64
N PRO A 231 -45.20 -39.82 20.21
CA PRO A 231 -45.76 -38.46 20.28
C PRO A 231 -46.30 -38.07 21.70
N GLU A 232 -46.80 -36.82 21.80
CA GLU A 232 -48.03 -36.41 22.53
C GLU A 232 -48.07 -36.02 24.05
N THR A 233 -48.59 -34.78 24.25
CA THR A 233 -49.64 -34.28 25.17
C THR A 233 -49.50 -34.15 26.71
N ILE A 234 -49.84 -32.91 27.17
CA ILE A 234 -50.83 -32.51 28.23
C ILE A 234 -50.35 -31.85 29.55
N LYS A 235 -50.77 -30.56 29.68
CA LYS A 235 -51.28 -29.76 30.85
C LYS A 235 -50.29 -29.30 31.95
N ARG A 236 -50.47 -28.18 32.68
CA ARG A 236 -51.40 -27.00 32.66
C ARG A 236 -51.10 -26.09 33.87
N ASN A 237 -51.25 -24.76 33.68
CA ASN A 237 -51.62 -23.67 34.63
C ASN A 237 -50.65 -23.22 35.74
N ARG A 238 -50.67 -21.96 36.23
CA ARG A 238 -51.61 -20.80 36.17
C ARG A 238 -50.79 -19.52 36.44
N ALA A 239 -50.98 -18.42 35.71
CA ALA A 239 -51.83 -17.27 36.04
C ALA A 239 -51.62 -16.66 37.44
N ILE A 240 -51.25 -15.36 37.52
CA ILE A 240 -51.94 -14.28 38.25
C ILE A 240 -51.10 -12.97 38.11
N GLN A 241 -51.82 -11.85 37.98
CA GLN A 241 -51.39 -10.43 37.95
C GLN A 241 -50.93 -9.88 36.60
N LEU A 242 -51.88 -9.33 35.82
CA LEU A 242 -51.76 -8.05 35.09
C LEU A 242 -53.13 -7.64 34.46
N ILE A 243 -54.20 -7.66 35.24
CA ILE A 243 -55.51 -7.06 34.89
C ILE A 243 -55.97 -6.29 36.13
N ALA A 244 -55.54 -5.02 36.27
CA ALA A 244 -56.13 -4.11 37.27
C ALA A 244 -55.81 -2.60 37.12
N LEU A 245 -55.12 -2.13 36.07
CA LEU A 245 -54.84 -0.68 35.94
C LEU A 245 -55.10 -0.09 34.56
N GLY A 246 -55.73 -0.86 33.66
CA GLY A 246 -56.16 -0.39 32.33
C GLY A 246 -57.63 0.05 32.25
N LEU A 247 -58.40 0.01 33.34
CA LEU A 247 -59.86 0.24 33.28
C LEU A 247 -60.36 1.48 34.04
N THR A 248 -59.50 2.21 34.75
CA THR A 248 -59.92 3.42 35.48
C THR A 248 -59.65 4.72 34.70
N GLY A 249 -58.87 4.65 33.62
CA GLY A 249 -58.44 5.80 32.82
C GLY A 249 -59.44 6.31 31.77
N PHE A 250 -60.46 5.53 31.39
CA PHE A 250 -61.29 5.88 30.23
C PHE A 250 -62.64 6.53 30.58
N PHE A 251 -63.16 6.32 31.80
CA PHE A 251 -64.52 6.76 32.15
C PHE A 251 -64.61 8.09 32.91
N VAL A 252 -63.50 8.59 33.48
CA VAL A 252 -63.50 9.88 34.21
C VAL A 252 -63.23 11.07 33.28
N PHE A 253 -62.51 10.85 32.17
CA PHE A 253 -62.21 11.93 31.20
C PHE A 253 -63.44 12.33 30.34
N VAL A 254 -64.43 11.46 30.22
CA VAL A 254 -65.62 11.68 29.38
C VAL A 254 -66.73 12.46 30.10
N LEU A 255 -66.64 12.71 31.41
CA LEU A 255 -67.77 13.23 32.21
C LEU A 255 -67.63 14.66 32.78
N ILE A 256 -66.50 15.38 32.58
CA ILE A 256 -66.33 16.75 33.14
C ILE A 256 -65.85 17.78 32.09
N SER A 257 -66.41 17.76 30.88
CA SER A 257 -66.22 18.92 29.98
C SER A 257 -67.49 19.30 29.23
N SER A 258 -68.47 19.81 29.98
CA SER A 258 -69.57 20.59 29.40
C SER A 258 -69.60 22.01 30.00
N GLN A 259 -69.80 22.99 29.10
CA GLN A 259 -70.35 24.35 29.25
C GLN A 259 -69.43 25.59 29.00
N SER A 260 -69.49 26.06 27.72
CA SER A 260 -69.57 27.43 27.13
C SER A 260 -68.69 28.64 27.61
N PRO A 261 -68.60 29.78 26.87
CA PRO A 261 -68.50 30.03 25.43
C PRO A 261 -67.28 30.93 25.06
N GLY A 262 -66.51 30.54 24.04
CA GLY A 262 -65.51 31.38 23.37
C GLY A 262 -64.92 30.62 22.20
N TRP A 263 -65.43 30.85 20.98
CA TRP A 263 -65.14 29.97 19.84
C TRP A 263 -63.80 30.31 19.16
N PHE A 264 -63.32 31.55 19.27
CA PHE A 264 -62.07 31.98 18.65
C PHE A 264 -60.82 31.61 19.48
N SER A 265 -60.88 31.69 20.81
CA SER A 265 -59.79 31.27 21.71
C SER A 265 -59.63 29.75 21.78
N ARG A 266 -60.72 28.99 21.60
CA ARG A 266 -60.65 27.52 21.50
C ARG A 266 -60.03 27.04 20.20
N TRP A 267 -60.21 27.78 19.09
CA TRP A 267 -59.57 27.44 17.82
C TRP A 267 -58.06 27.72 17.88
N TYR A 268 -57.65 28.83 18.50
CA TYR A 268 -56.23 29.17 18.72
C TYR A 268 -55.54 28.21 19.70
N ASN A 269 -56.14 27.94 20.87
CA ASN A 269 -55.60 26.98 21.84
C ASN A 269 -55.61 25.54 21.31
N ALA A 270 -56.58 25.15 20.49
CA ALA A 270 -56.56 23.83 19.84
C ALA A 270 -55.44 23.74 18.79
N LEU A 271 -55.14 24.82 18.07
CA LEU A 271 -54.04 24.85 17.09
C LEU A 271 -52.67 24.86 17.79
N GLU A 272 -52.53 25.59 18.90
CA GLU A 272 -51.36 25.58 19.79
C GLU A 272 -51.18 24.22 20.47
N GLN A 273 -52.25 23.60 21.00
CA GLN A 273 -52.20 22.26 21.59
C GLN A 273 -51.97 21.17 20.55
N THR A 274 -52.47 21.32 19.31
CA THR A 274 -52.21 20.37 18.21
C THR A 274 -50.78 20.50 17.71
N LEU A 275 -50.25 21.72 17.61
CA LEU A 275 -48.86 21.98 17.28
C LEU A 275 -47.93 21.48 18.39
N GLN A 276 -48.25 21.75 19.65
CA GLN A 276 -47.50 21.26 20.80
C GLN A 276 -47.58 19.73 20.89
N LEU A 277 -48.74 19.11 20.68
CA LEU A 277 -48.88 17.66 20.60
C LEU A 277 -48.08 17.09 19.42
N ALA A 278 -48.06 17.76 18.27
CA ALA A 278 -47.24 17.35 17.13
C ALA A 278 -45.73 17.46 17.45
N ILE A 279 -45.30 18.52 18.13
CA ILE A 279 -43.93 18.68 18.62
C ILE A 279 -43.60 17.62 19.67
N ASP A 280 -44.49 17.36 20.62
CA ASP A 280 -44.31 16.36 21.68
C ASP A 280 -44.26 14.96 21.07
N LEU A 281 -45.16 14.61 20.15
CA LEU A 281 -45.14 13.33 19.44
C LEU A 281 -43.91 13.19 18.53
N THR A 282 -43.47 14.26 17.88
CA THR A 282 -42.22 14.28 17.10
C THR A 282 -41.02 14.08 18.02
N THR A 283 -41.01 14.73 19.17
CA THR A 283 -39.93 14.62 20.18
C THR A 283 -39.89 13.22 20.78
N ILE A 284 -41.05 12.67 21.19
CA ILE A 284 -41.20 11.29 21.66
C ILE A 284 -40.75 10.33 20.56
N GLY A 285 -41.14 10.56 19.30
CA GLY A 285 -40.73 9.77 18.15
C GLY A 285 -39.21 9.79 17.93
N LEU A 286 -38.58 10.96 18.00
CA LEU A 286 -37.12 11.11 17.90
C LEU A 286 -36.38 10.45 19.06
N ILE A 287 -36.90 10.57 20.28
CA ILE A 287 -36.34 9.90 21.48
C ILE A 287 -36.45 8.37 21.32
N ALA A 288 -37.63 7.86 20.94
CA ALA A 288 -37.84 6.44 20.70
C ALA A 288 -36.93 5.91 19.58
N LEU A 289 -36.77 6.68 18.50
CA LEU A 289 -35.86 6.38 17.40
C LEU A 289 -34.41 6.30 17.89
N PHE A 290 -33.96 7.29 18.66
CA PHE A 290 -32.63 7.32 19.25
C PHE A 290 -32.35 6.08 20.12
N PHE A 291 -33.28 5.73 21.02
CA PHE A 291 -33.16 4.52 21.84
C PHE A 291 -33.15 3.25 20.99
N SER A 292 -33.96 3.17 19.93
CA SER A 292 -33.96 2.04 18.99
C SER A 292 -32.59 1.85 18.32
N ILE A 293 -31.96 2.94 17.83
CA ILE A 293 -30.60 2.91 17.25
C ILE A 293 -29.61 2.40 18.28
N PHE A 294 -29.65 2.96 19.49
CA PHE A 294 -28.71 2.64 20.57
C PHE A 294 -28.79 1.17 20.99
N LEU A 295 -29.98 0.58 20.95
CA LEU A 295 -30.22 -0.81 21.31
C LEU A 295 -29.98 -1.80 20.15
N THR A 296 -29.90 -1.33 18.89
CA THR A 296 -29.73 -2.20 17.71
C THR A 296 -28.51 -3.13 17.78
N PRO A 297 -27.31 -2.70 18.26
CA PRO A 297 -26.15 -3.58 18.37
C PRO A 297 -26.32 -4.72 19.39
N LEU A 298 -27.27 -4.62 20.33
CA LEU A 298 -27.40 -5.57 21.44
C LEU A 298 -27.67 -6.99 20.97
N GLU A 299 -28.34 -7.18 19.82
CA GLU A 299 -28.59 -8.50 19.25
C GLU A 299 -27.25 -9.21 18.96
N ALA A 300 -26.37 -8.56 18.18
CA ALA A 300 -25.07 -9.11 17.82
C ALA A 300 -24.14 -9.26 19.04
N LEU A 301 -24.17 -8.29 19.95
CA LEU A 301 -23.37 -8.32 21.17
C LEU A 301 -23.79 -9.43 22.13
N SER A 302 -25.10 -9.64 22.30
CA SER A 302 -25.64 -10.70 23.17
C SER A 302 -25.43 -12.08 22.57
N TRP A 303 -25.49 -12.20 21.23
CA TRP A 303 -25.11 -13.40 20.50
C TRP A 303 -23.64 -13.75 20.75
N TRP A 304 -22.73 -12.79 20.57
CA TRP A 304 -21.31 -12.98 20.84
C TRP A 304 -21.01 -13.34 22.29
N ALA A 305 -21.70 -12.70 23.23
CA ALA A 305 -21.54 -12.95 24.65
C ALA A 305 -22.10 -14.32 25.10
N GLY A 306 -22.74 -15.08 24.20
CA GLY A 306 -23.32 -16.39 24.49
C GLY A 306 -24.61 -16.32 25.31
N TRP A 307 -25.25 -15.16 25.41
CA TRP A 307 -26.46 -14.98 26.24
C TRP A 307 -27.68 -15.74 25.68
N TYR A 308 -27.64 -16.13 24.41
CA TYR A 308 -28.68 -16.93 23.75
C TYR A 308 -28.42 -18.46 23.79
N GLY A 309 -27.27 -18.92 24.29
CA GLY A 309 -26.82 -20.33 24.28
C GLY A 309 -26.36 -20.83 22.90
N ASP A 310 -25.82 -22.05 22.84
CA ASP A 310 -25.46 -22.71 21.58
C ASP A 310 -26.73 -23.12 20.82
N ARG A 311 -26.96 -22.48 19.67
CA ARG A 311 -28.12 -22.76 18.83
C ARG A 311 -27.65 -23.00 17.41
N THR A 312 -27.97 -24.17 16.87
CA THR A 312 -27.75 -24.52 15.48
C THR A 312 -28.57 -23.62 14.55
N LEU A 313 -28.05 -23.36 13.36
CA LEU A 313 -28.71 -22.53 12.35
C LEU A 313 -29.96 -23.26 11.84
N LYS A 314 -31.16 -22.72 12.13
CA LYS A 314 -32.44 -23.37 11.74
C LYS A 314 -32.72 -23.32 10.24
N TYR A 315 -32.25 -22.27 9.54
CA TYR A 315 -32.50 -22.07 8.11
C TYR A 315 -31.22 -21.61 7.42
N THR A 316 -30.78 -22.36 6.41
CA THR A 316 -29.51 -22.18 5.70
C THR A 316 -29.66 -21.50 4.34
N GLY A 317 -30.87 -21.08 3.98
CA GLY A 317 -31.17 -20.52 2.66
C GLY A 317 -31.80 -21.56 1.72
N THR A 318 -32.05 -21.15 0.48
CA THR A 318 -32.59 -22.00 -0.59
C THR A 318 -31.84 -21.75 -1.90
N PRO A 319 -31.59 -22.81 -2.70
CA PRO A 319 -31.03 -22.63 -4.03
C PRO A 319 -32.07 -21.95 -4.92
N VAL A 320 -31.64 -21.05 -5.81
CA VAL A 320 -32.53 -20.44 -6.82
C VAL A 320 -32.94 -21.49 -7.85
N LYS A 321 -32.00 -22.35 -8.24
CA LYS A 321 -32.19 -23.50 -9.12
C LYS A 321 -31.56 -24.74 -8.49
N GLU A 322 -32.26 -25.87 -8.48
CA GLU A 322 -31.72 -27.13 -7.98
C GLU A 322 -30.62 -27.66 -8.91
N ILE A 323 -29.54 -28.19 -8.33
CA ILE A 323 -28.42 -28.79 -9.06
C ILE A 323 -28.43 -30.29 -8.80
N GLU A 324 -28.49 -31.08 -9.89
CA GLU A 324 -28.61 -32.55 -9.82
C GLU A 324 -27.38 -33.23 -9.19
N ASN A 325 -26.18 -32.67 -9.38
CA ASN A 325 -24.93 -33.20 -8.83
C ASN A 325 -24.14 -32.13 -8.05
N PRO A 326 -24.22 -32.12 -6.71
CA PRO A 326 -23.46 -31.17 -5.89
C PRO A 326 -21.94 -31.20 -6.12
N ASN A 327 -21.38 -32.33 -6.57
CA ASN A 327 -19.93 -32.44 -6.83
C ASN A 327 -19.49 -31.70 -8.10
N SER A 328 -20.40 -31.42 -9.05
CA SER A 328 -20.07 -30.71 -10.28
C SER A 328 -20.01 -29.19 -10.11
N ILE A 329 -20.39 -28.65 -8.95
CA ILE A 329 -20.43 -27.21 -8.71
C ILE A 329 -19.01 -26.61 -8.82
N SER A 330 -18.78 -25.71 -9.76
CA SER A 330 -17.51 -25.00 -9.94
C SER A 330 -17.45 -23.70 -9.13
N ARG A 331 -18.60 -23.10 -8.78
CA ARG A 331 -18.70 -21.84 -8.02
C ARG A 331 -19.95 -21.77 -7.15
N TYR A 332 -19.80 -21.17 -5.97
CA TYR A 332 -20.92 -20.88 -5.06
C TYR A 332 -21.17 -19.37 -4.99
N VAL A 333 -22.43 -18.98 -5.12
CA VAL A 333 -22.87 -17.57 -5.13
C VAL A 333 -23.89 -17.35 -4.01
N MET A 334 -23.63 -16.39 -3.13
CA MET A 334 -24.51 -16.05 -2.02
C MET A 334 -25.09 -14.65 -2.23
N TYR A 335 -26.42 -14.52 -2.23
CA TYR A 335 -27.10 -13.24 -2.38
C TYR A 335 -27.39 -12.58 -1.03
N LEU A 336 -27.03 -11.29 -0.91
CA LEU A 336 -27.24 -10.44 0.26
C LEU A 336 -28.00 -9.18 -0.14
N ASP A 337 -29.23 -9.05 0.34
CA ASP A 337 -30.16 -8.01 -0.11
C ASP A 337 -29.99 -6.64 0.59
N GLY A 338 -30.68 -5.64 0.04
CA GLY A 338 -30.71 -4.27 0.54
C GLY A 338 -31.46 -4.09 1.86
N ILE A 339 -31.52 -2.84 2.33
CA ILE A 339 -32.05 -2.49 3.66
C ILE A 339 -33.55 -2.74 3.85
N ASN A 340 -34.28 -3.07 2.77
CA ASN A 340 -35.72 -3.35 2.83
C ASN A 340 -36.04 -4.77 3.34
N GLN A 341 -35.04 -5.63 3.50
CA GLN A 341 -35.25 -7.03 3.88
C GLN A 341 -35.67 -7.18 5.36
N GLY A 342 -36.90 -7.64 5.59
CA GLY A 342 -37.46 -7.98 6.92
C GLY A 342 -37.65 -9.49 7.17
N SER A 343 -37.75 -10.29 6.10
CA SER A 343 -38.01 -11.73 6.10
C SER A 343 -37.09 -12.48 5.11
N HIS A 344 -37.35 -13.78 4.92
CA HIS A 344 -36.70 -14.59 3.88
C HIS A 344 -37.30 -14.37 2.48
N GLU A 345 -38.46 -13.72 2.38
CA GLU A 345 -39.09 -13.38 1.10
C GLU A 345 -38.49 -12.08 0.54
N TYR A 346 -38.11 -12.10 -0.74
CA TYR A 346 -37.57 -10.94 -1.42
C TYR A 346 -38.65 -10.16 -2.17
N LEU A 347 -38.34 -8.90 -2.50
CA LEU A 347 -39.19 -8.10 -3.38
C LEU A 347 -39.27 -8.74 -4.79
N PRO A 348 -40.39 -8.62 -5.51
CA PRO A 348 -40.56 -9.25 -6.82
C PRO A 348 -39.45 -8.93 -7.85
N GLN A 349 -38.92 -7.70 -7.82
CA GLN A 349 -37.82 -7.27 -8.69
C GLN A 349 -36.52 -8.02 -8.40
N VAL A 350 -36.24 -8.32 -7.13
CA VAL A 350 -35.06 -9.08 -6.69
C VAL A 350 -35.19 -10.54 -7.11
N GLU A 351 -36.36 -11.15 -6.90
CA GLU A 351 -36.62 -12.53 -7.34
C GLU A 351 -36.46 -12.65 -8.86
N ASN A 352 -37.10 -11.76 -9.62
CA ASN A 352 -36.99 -11.73 -11.09
C ASN A 352 -35.53 -11.59 -11.57
N MET A 353 -34.72 -10.77 -10.89
CA MET A 353 -33.29 -10.67 -11.21
C MET A 353 -32.55 -11.97 -10.92
N LEU A 354 -32.75 -12.59 -9.74
CA LEU A 354 -32.07 -13.83 -9.37
C LEU A 354 -32.45 -14.98 -10.30
N ASP A 355 -33.74 -15.10 -10.66
CA ASP A 355 -34.24 -16.11 -11.59
C ASP A 355 -33.61 -15.94 -12.97
N LYS A 356 -33.61 -14.72 -13.53
CA LYS A 356 -32.97 -14.43 -14.84
C LYS A 356 -31.46 -14.67 -14.84
N VAL A 357 -30.76 -14.35 -13.74
CA VAL A 357 -29.34 -14.68 -13.61
C VAL A 357 -29.16 -16.20 -13.58
N ALA A 358 -29.92 -16.93 -12.76
CA ALA A 358 -29.82 -18.40 -12.66
C ALA A 358 -30.15 -19.12 -13.98
N GLU A 359 -31.13 -18.62 -14.75
CA GLU A 359 -31.47 -19.11 -16.09
C GLU A 359 -30.33 -18.88 -17.10
N SER A 360 -29.54 -17.82 -16.92
CA SER A 360 -28.44 -17.45 -17.81
C SER A 360 -27.09 -18.09 -17.44
N LEU A 361 -27.02 -18.80 -16.31
CA LEU A 361 -25.78 -19.44 -15.83
C LEU A 361 -25.75 -20.93 -16.22
N PRO A 362 -24.55 -21.51 -16.40
CA PRO A 362 -24.41 -22.95 -16.55
C PRO A 362 -24.75 -23.69 -15.25
N ASP A 363 -25.11 -24.97 -15.36
CA ASP A 363 -25.60 -25.81 -14.24
C ASP A 363 -24.53 -26.12 -13.17
N ASP A 364 -23.28 -25.68 -13.37
CA ASP A 364 -22.19 -25.83 -12.41
C ASP A 364 -22.01 -24.62 -11.47
N ILE A 365 -22.86 -23.59 -11.56
CA ILE A 365 -22.82 -22.41 -10.67
C ILE A 365 -24.06 -22.40 -9.76
N LEU A 366 -23.87 -22.55 -8.45
CA LEU A 366 -24.96 -22.55 -7.48
C LEU A 366 -25.22 -21.14 -6.93
N ILE A 367 -26.45 -20.62 -7.10
CA ILE A 367 -26.90 -19.41 -6.41
C ILE A 367 -27.81 -19.77 -5.24
N VAL A 368 -27.46 -19.26 -4.05
CA VAL A 368 -28.23 -19.41 -2.82
C VAL A 368 -28.83 -18.07 -2.42
N LYS A 369 -30.16 -18.08 -2.22
CA LYS A 369 -30.94 -16.97 -1.68
C LYS A 369 -31.46 -17.31 -0.27
N GLY A 370 -32.11 -16.37 0.40
CA GLY A 370 -32.65 -16.53 1.76
C GLY A 370 -31.66 -16.23 2.88
N ILE A 371 -30.52 -15.59 2.57
CA ILE A 371 -29.59 -15.09 3.59
C ILE A 371 -30.06 -13.70 4.03
N MET A 372 -30.17 -13.47 5.33
CA MET A 372 -30.51 -12.19 5.95
C MET A 372 -29.23 -11.47 6.40
N PRO A 373 -28.71 -10.48 5.64
CA PRO A 373 -27.42 -9.84 5.92
C PRO A 373 -27.36 -9.19 7.31
N TYR A 374 -28.50 -8.67 7.77
CA TYR A 374 -28.62 -7.89 9.00
C TYR A 374 -28.97 -8.72 10.24
N SER A 375 -28.83 -10.05 10.17
CA SER A 375 -29.16 -10.99 11.24
C SER A 375 -28.02 -11.98 11.47
N VAL A 376 -27.44 -11.99 12.68
CA VAL A 376 -26.35 -12.93 13.06
C VAL A 376 -26.84 -14.37 13.28
N THR A 377 -28.15 -14.60 13.22
CA THR A 377 -28.78 -15.91 13.39
C THR A 377 -29.64 -16.33 12.20
N ASN A 378 -29.63 -15.55 11.11
CA ASN A 378 -30.50 -15.71 9.94
C ASN A 378 -32.01 -15.79 10.25
N LYS A 379 -32.45 -15.14 11.34
CA LYS A 379 -33.85 -15.14 11.80
C LYS A 379 -34.60 -13.86 11.41
N PRO A 380 -35.86 -13.99 10.91
CA PRO A 380 -36.76 -12.86 10.72
C PRO A 380 -37.07 -12.11 12.01
N LEU A 381 -37.44 -10.83 11.89
CA LEU A 381 -37.87 -10.01 13.02
C LEU A 381 -39.20 -10.50 13.63
N THR A 382 -39.97 -11.26 12.85
CA THR A 382 -41.34 -11.70 13.17
C THR A 382 -41.44 -13.06 13.88
N SER A 383 -40.31 -13.72 14.16
CA SER A 383 -40.28 -15.06 14.77
C SER A 383 -39.33 -15.16 15.98
N ASP A 384 -39.72 -15.90 17.02
CA ASP A 384 -38.89 -16.28 18.18
C ASP A 384 -38.16 -15.11 18.91
N ARG A 385 -38.79 -13.93 19.03
CA ARG A 385 -38.23 -12.74 19.72
C ARG A 385 -39.24 -12.08 20.68
N PRO A 386 -38.80 -11.42 21.78
CA PRO A 386 -39.67 -10.53 22.55
C PRO A 386 -40.26 -9.45 21.64
N LEU A 387 -41.57 -9.18 21.76
CA LEU A 387 -42.30 -8.20 20.92
C LEU A 387 -42.42 -8.57 19.41
N SER A 388 -42.22 -9.84 19.02
CA SER A 388 -42.38 -10.29 17.62
C SER A 388 -43.75 -9.94 17.00
N PHE A 389 -44.80 -9.85 17.82
CA PHE A 389 -46.15 -9.44 17.37
C PHE A 389 -46.18 -8.01 16.79
N ILE A 390 -45.36 -7.08 17.30
CA ILE A 390 -45.27 -5.71 16.78
C ILE A 390 -44.67 -5.73 15.38
N TRP A 391 -43.61 -6.52 15.20
CA TRP A 391 -42.95 -6.70 13.91
C TRP A 391 -43.86 -7.39 12.90
N GLN A 392 -44.69 -8.36 13.33
CA GLN A 392 -45.70 -8.98 12.46
C GLN A 392 -46.75 -7.96 11.96
N ILE A 393 -47.18 -7.04 12.82
CA ILE A 393 -48.09 -5.96 12.43
C ILE A 393 -47.40 -5.02 11.42
N ILE A 394 -46.19 -4.57 11.72
CA ILE A 394 -45.38 -3.68 10.86
C ILE A 394 -45.12 -4.32 9.49
N GLU A 395 -44.74 -5.60 9.46
CA GLU A 395 -44.47 -6.37 8.24
C GLU A 395 -45.74 -6.55 7.40
N SER A 396 -46.88 -6.92 8.02
CA SER A 396 -48.15 -7.09 7.31
C SER A 396 -48.64 -5.80 6.63
N ILE A 397 -48.34 -4.64 7.21
CA ILE A 397 -48.65 -3.32 6.65
C ILE A 397 -47.66 -2.98 5.53
N SER A 398 -46.37 -3.26 5.73
CA SER A 398 -45.30 -2.93 4.78
C SER A 398 -45.39 -3.76 3.49
N LEU A 399 -45.72 -5.05 3.58
CA LEU A 399 -45.91 -5.93 2.41
C LEU A 399 -47.13 -5.53 1.57
N LYS A 400 -48.20 -5.04 2.20
CA LYS A 400 -49.44 -4.62 1.51
C LYS A 400 -49.35 -3.22 0.92
N ASN A 401 -48.61 -2.32 1.56
CA ASN A 401 -48.39 -0.95 1.08
C ASN A 401 -46.95 -0.49 1.39
N PRO A 402 -46.00 -0.75 0.48
CA PRO A 402 -44.59 -0.36 0.64
C PRO A 402 -44.36 1.15 0.80
N ALA A 403 -45.31 1.99 0.38
CA ALA A 403 -45.24 3.45 0.52
C ALA A 403 -45.65 3.96 1.93
N ASN A 404 -46.09 3.08 2.83
CA ASN A 404 -46.50 3.45 4.17
C ASN A 404 -45.28 3.90 5.03
N PRO A 405 -45.37 5.02 5.78
CA PRO A 405 -44.31 5.47 6.70
C PRO A 405 -43.79 4.39 7.67
N ILE A 406 -44.61 3.41 8.02
CA ILE A 406 -44.26 2.30 8.92
C ILE A 406 -43.16 1.40 8.33
N ALA A 407 -43.08 1.25 7.00
CA ALA A 407 -42.04 0.48 6.32
C ALA A 407 -40.63 1.09 6.53
N PHE A 408 -40.55 2.41 6.76
CA PHE A 408 -39.28 3.07 7.05
C PHE A 408 -38.62 2.61 8.35
N ILE A 409 -39.37 2.04 9.29
CA ILE A 409 -38.81 1.59 10.58
C ILE A 409 -37.85 0.40 10.37
N ILE A 410 -38.22 -0.55 9.49
CA ILE A 410 -37.37 -1.70 9.14
C ILE A 410 -36.11 -1.22 8.40
N ASN A 411 -36.31 -0.36 7.40
CA ASN A 411 -35.22 0.23 6.61
C ASN A 411 -34.22 0.95 7.50
N PHE A 412 -34.73 1.73 8.45
CA PHE A 412 -33.90 2.49 9.39
C PHE A 412 -33.07 1.57 10.30
N ARG A 413 -33.65 0.51 10.86
CA ARG A 413 -32.91 -0.50 11.65
C ARG A 413 -31.80 -1.16 10.83
N ASN A 414 -32.07 -1.46 9.56
CA ASN A 414 -31.07 -2.07 8.66
C ASN A 414 -29.97 -1.07 8.25
N VAL A 415 -30.28 0.22 8.08
CA VAL A 415 -29.27 1.28 7.91
C VAL A 415 -28.35 1.36 9.13
N VAL A 416 -28.90 1.27 10.35
CA VAL A 416 -28.08 1.20 11.57
C VAL A 416 -27.20 -0.05 11.56
N SER A 417 -27.71 -1.18 11.07
CA SER A 417 -26.93 -2.43 10.93
C SER A 417 -25.76 -2.28 9.95
N VAL A 418 -25.93 -1.53 8.86
CA VAL A 418 -24.83 -1.16 7.94
C VAL A 418 -23.79 -0.28 8.66
N ALA A 419 -24.23 0.69 9.46
CA ALA A 419 -23.33 1.53 10.26
C ALA A 419 -22.57 0.70 11.33
N ILE A 420 -23.24 -0.28 11.95
CA ILE A 420 -22.63 -1.26 12.86
C ILE A 420 -21.55 -2.06 12.14
N ALA A 421 -21.86 -2.63 10.97
CA ALA A 421 -20.92 -3.41 10.16
C ALA A 421 -19.69 -2.60 9.72
N ALA A 422 -19.84 -1.28 9.53
CA ALA A 422 -18.76 -0.35 9.20
C ALA A 422 -17.98 0.17 10.43
N ASP A 423 -18.57 0.14 11.63
CA ASP A 423 -17.92 0.62 12.86
C ASP A 423 -16.84 -0.37 13.31
N PRO A 424 -15.59 0.08 13.57
CA PRO A 424 -14.50 -0.80 13.98
C PRO A 424 -14.69 -1.47 15.36
N ARG A 425 -15.64 -1.02 16.18
CA ARG A 425 -15.95 -1.55 17.51
C ARG A 425 -16.98 -2.67 17.42
N TYR A 426 -18.09 -2.43 16.72
CA TYR A 426 -19.20 -3.39 16.62
C TYR A 426 -19.10 -4.30 15.39
N GLY A 427 -18.53 -3.79 14.30
CA GLY A 427 -18.45 -4.44 13.00
C GLY A 427 -17.80 -5.82 13.04
N PRO A 428 -16.65 -6.04 13.70
CA PRO A 428 -16.05 -7.37 13.79
C PRO A 428 -17.01 -8.46 14.27
N ILE A 429 -17.83 -8.16 15.28
CA ILE A 429 -18.80 -9.11 15.85
C ILE A 429 -19.96 -9.36 14.87
N GLN A 430 -20.58 -8.30 14.35
CA GLN A 430 -21.69 -8.40 13.39
C GLN A 430 -21.25 -9.13 12.12
N ASN A 431 -20.09 -8.78 11.60
CA ASN A 431 -19.53 -9.31 10.36
C ASN A 431 -19.12 -10.78 10.50
N GLN A 432 -18.60 -11.18 11.67
CA GLN A 432 -18.33 -12.58 11.96
C GLN A 432 -19.62 -13.39 12.11
N GLY A 433 -20.65 -12.85 12.76
CA GLY A 433 -21.94 -13.51 12.84
C GLY A 433 -22.55 -13.76 11.47
N LEU A 434 -22.51 -12.76 10.57
CA LEU A 434 -22.92 -12.95 9.18
C LEU A 434 -22.03 -13.96 8.43
N ALA A 435 -20.71 -13.90 8.62
CA ALA A 435 -19.79 -14.86 8.02
C ALA A 435 -20.07 -16.30 8.48
N GLN A 436 -20.46 -16.50 9.75
CA GLN A 436 -20.86 -17.80 10.27
C GLN A 436 -22.15 -18.31 9.61
N VAL A 437 -23.13 -17.43 9.39
CA VAL A 437 -24.35 -17.78 8.65
C VAL A 437 -24.00 -18.22 7.22
N ILE A 438 -23.17 -17.45 6.52
CA ILE A 438 -22.74 -17.78 5.16
C ILE A 438 -21.93 -19.09 5.13
N TYR A 439 -21.00 -19.26 6.07
CA TYR A 439 -20.20 -20.49 6.21
C TYR A 439 -21.09 -21.71 6.42
N ASN A 440 -22.00 -21.68 7.39
CA ASN A 440 -22.94 -22.78 7.65
C ASN A 440 -23.82 -23.08 6.44
N SER A 441 -24.23 -22.04 5.70
CA SER A 441 -25.01 -22.18 4.48
C SER A 441 -24.19 -22.89 3.39
N LEU A 442 -22.96 -22.46 3.15
CA LEU A 442 -22.04 -23.10 2.19
C LEU A 442 -21.81 -24.58 2.52
N ILE A 443 -21.56 -24.92 3.78
CA ILE A 443 -21.41 -26.31 4.22
C ILE A 443 -22.68 -27.11 4.00
N SER A 444 -23.86 -26.54 4.30
CA SER A 444 -25.14 -27.23 4.06
C SER A 444 -25.43 -27.51 2.58
N PHE A 445 -24.89 -26.69 1.68
CA PHE A 445 -24.97 -26.88 0.23
C PHE A 445 -23.75 -27.63 -0.35
N GLY A 446 -22.96 -28.29 0.51
CA GLY A 446 -21.92 -29.23 0.10
C GLY A 446 -20.61 -28.58 -0.35
N TYR A 447 -20.30 -27.34 0.07
CA TYR A 447 -19.00 -26.72 -0.23
C TYR A 447 -17.83 -27.56 0.32
N PRO A 448 -16.92 -28.08 -0.53
CA PRO A 448 -15.80 -28.88 -0.06
C PRO A 448 -14.69 -27.98 0.50
N LEU A 449 -14.43 -28.09 1.81
CA LEU A 449 -13.36 -27.33 2.49
C LEU A 449 -11.99 -27.63 1.87
N GLY A 450 -11.16 -26.61 1.71
CA GLY A 450 -9.83 -26.72 1.10
C GLY A 450 -9.82 -26.93 -0.42
N SER A 451 -10.98 -26.99 -1.09
CA SER A 451 -11.07 -27.19 -2.54
C SER A 451 -10.55 -26.01 -3.37
N GLY A 452 -10.47 -24.81 -2.78
CA GLY A 452 -10.12 -23.58 -3.49
C GLY A 452 -11.21 -23.11 -4.49
N LYS A 453 -12.40 -23.73 -4.52
CA LYS A 453 -13.50 -23.31 -5.39
C LYS A 453 -13.93 -21.87 -5.04
N PRO A 454 -14.09 -20.99 -6.04
CA PRO A 454 -14.41 -19.58 -5.78
C PRO A 454 -15.80 -19.41 -5.16
N ILE A 455 -15.90 -18.42 -4.26
CA ILE A 455 -17.15 -17.98 -3.63
C ILE A 455 -17.42 -16.54 -4.08
N THR A 456 -18.62 -16.26 -4.59
CA THR A 456 -19.04 -14.91 -4.95
C THR A 456 -20.16 -14.43 -4.04
N LEU A 457 -19.99 -13.27 -3.41
CA LEU A 457 -21.06 -12.60 -2.67
C LEU A 457 -21.68 -11.52 -3.56
N ILE A 458 -22.98 -11.58 -3.82
CA ILE A 458 -23.71 -10.52 -4.51
C ILE A 458 -24.41 -9.67 -3.45
N GLY A 459 -24.03 -8.40 -3.34
CA GLY A 459 -24.57 -7.48 -2.34
C GLY A 459 -25.27 -6.28 -2.96
N TYR A 460 -26.57 -6.11 -2.70
CA TYR A 460 -27.34 -4.94 -3.15
C TYR A 460 -27.43 -3.86 -2.06
N SER A 461 -27.17 -2.60 -2.41
CA SER A 461 -27.28 -1.45 -1.49
C SER A 461 -26.49 -1.67 -0.18
N GLY A 462 -27.14 -1.67 0.98
CA GLY A 462 -26.52 -2.00 2.28
C GLY A 462 -25.86 -3.40 2.32
N GLY A 463 -26.40 -4.35 1.56
CA GLY A 463 -25.85 -5.70 1.39
C GLY A 463 -24.41 -5.70 0.90
N GLY A 464 -23.99 -4.70 0.10
CA GLY A 464 -22.60 -4.54 -0.33
C GLY A 464 -21.61 -4.34 0.83
N GLN A 465 -21.96 -3.54 1.84
CA GLN A 465 -21.14 -3.39 3.06
C GLN A 465 -21.14 -4.68 3.88
N MET A 466 -22.27 -5.38 3.96
CA MET A 466 -22.38 -6.64 4.70
C MET A 466 -21.52 -7.73 4.06
N SER A 467 -21.55 -7.86 2.73
CA SER A 467 -20.67 -8.75 1.96
C SER A 467 -19.20 -8.43 2.25
N MET A 468 -18.79 -7.16 2.11
CA MET A 468 -17.42 -6.72 2.39
C MET A 468 -17.01 -6.94 3.86
N GLY A 469 -17.96 -6.86 4.79
CA GLY A 469 -17.77 -7.18 6.21
C GLY A 469 -17.37 -8.64 6.43
N ALA A 470 -18.07 -9.57 5.79
CA ALA A 470 -17.91 -11.02 5.99
C ALA A 470 -16.62 -11.59 5.37
N VAL A 471 -16.06 -10.95 4.33
CA VAL A 471 -14.94 -11.47 3.54
C VAL A 471 -13.75 -11.92 4.38
N SER A 472 -13.29 -11.08 5.33
CA SER A 472 -12.08 -11.39 6.12
C SER A 472 -12.24 -12.68 6.94
N PHE A 473 -13.43 -12.90 7.49
CA PHE A 473 -13.73 -14.08 8.32
C PHE A 473 -13.95 -15.32 7.47
N LEU A 474 -14.67 -15.20 6.35
CA LEU A 474 -14.84 -16.30 5.40
C LEU A 474 -13.51 -16.75 4.82
N LYS A 475 -12.63 -15.81 4.45
CA LYS A 475 -11.31 -16.13 3.91
C LYS A 475 -10.42 -16.83 4.94
N TYR A 476 -10.47 -16.41 6.20
CA TYR A 476 -9.73 -17.05 7.29
C TYR A 476 -10.17 -18.51 7.51
N ASN A 477 -11.49 -18.78 7.47
CA ASN A 477 -12.02 -20.13 7.77
C ASN A 477 -12.07 -21.08 6.55
N ILE A 478 -12.26 -20.58 5.34
CA ILE A 478 -12.46 -21.40 4.13
C ILE A 478 -11.18 -21.51 3.29
N ASN A 479 -10.31 -20.51 3.35
CA ASN A 479 -9.10 -20.39 2.52
C ASN A 479 -9.37 -20.53 1.01
N ALA A 480 -10.39 -19.83 0.50
CA ALA A 480 -10.78 -19.84 -0.91
C ALA A 480 -10.75 -18.43 -1.55
N PRO A 481 -10.71 -18.33 -2.90
CA PRO A 481 -10.92 -17.07 -3.60
C PRO A 481 -12.33 -16.54 -3.34
N ILE A 482 -12.45 -15.34 -2.77
CA ILE A 482 -13.73 -14.68 -2.52
C ILE A 482 -13.81 -13.43 -3.39
N GLU A 483 -14.89 -13.33 -4.16
CA GLU A 483 -15.25 -12.17 -4.98
C GLU A 483 -16.53 -11.53 -4.45
N VAL A 484 -16.67 -10.22 -4.63
CA VAL A 484 -17.91 -9.49 -4.30
C VAL A 484 -18.38 -8.77 -5.55
N ILE A 485 -19.63 -8.99 -5.94
CA ILE A 485 -20.36 -8.16 -6.90
C ILE A 485 -21.27 -7.25 -6.10
N SER A 486 -20.96 -5.96 -6.09
CA SER A 486 -21.74 -4.96 -5.37
C SER A 486 -22.62 -4.19 -6.35
N LEU A 487 -23.94 -4.33 -6.21
CA LEU A 487 -24.95 -3.59 -6.96
C LEU A 487 -25.37 -2.36 -6.16
N ALA A 488 -25.07 -1.16 -6.66
CA ALA A 488 -25.42 0.10 -6.00
C ALA A 488 -25.01 0.15 -4.50
N GLY A 489 -23.91 -0.51 -4.14
CA GLY A 489 -23.61 -0.80 -2.74
C GLY A 489 -23.02 0.36 -1.95
N VAL A 490 -23.49 0.56 -0.71
CA VAL A 490 -22.96 1.62 0.17
C VAL A 490 -21.84 1.05 1.04
N ILE A 491 -20.60 1.05 0.52
CA ILE A 491 -19.45 0.41 1.16
C ILE A 491 -18.58 1.43 1.91
N SER A 492 -18.12 1.08 3.11
CA SER A 492 -17.24 1.93 3.95
C SER A 492 -15.77 1.90 3.55
N GLY A 493 -15.34 0.80 2.94
CA GLY A 493 -13.98 0.57 2.48
C GLY A 493 -12.97 0.19 3.57
N ASN A 494 -13.39 0.14 4.83
CA ASN A 494 -12.54 -0.25 5.95
C ASN A 494 -12.58 -1.76 6.24
N THR A 495 -13.59 -2.47 5.74
CA THR A 495 -13.81 -3.90 5.93
C THR A 495 -13.54 -4.68 4.66
N GLY A 496 -12.81 -5.80 4.75
CA GLY A 496 -12.60 -6.78 3.67
C GLY A 496 -11.82 -6.32 2.43
N ALA A 497 -11.58 -5.02 2.23
CA ALA A 497 -11.02 -4.47 0.98
C ALA A 497 -9.65 -5.04 0.60
N MET A 498 -8.80 -5.35 1.57
CA MET A 498 -7.48 -5.95 1.33
C MET A 498 -7.51 -7.48 1.32
N ALA A 499 -8.57 -8.10 1.85
CA ALA A 499 -8.73 -9.55 1.91
C ALA A 499 -9.42 -10.09 0.64
N ILE A 500 -10.27 -9.30 0.00
CA ILE A 500 -11.04 -9.70 -1.18
C ILE A 500 -10.13 -9.99 -2.40
N GLN A 501 -10.52 -10.97 -3.20
CA GLN A 501 -9.88 -11.24 -4.50
C GLN A 501 -10.22 -10.13 -5.49
N ARG A 502 -11.52 -9.90 -5.68
CA ARG A 502 -12.04 -8.81 -6.49
C ARG A 502 -13.34 -8.28 -5.92
N LEU A 503 -13.47 -6.96 -5.92
CA LEU A 503 -14.74 -6.25 -5.78
C LEU A 503 -15.12 -5.67 -7.15
N TYR A 504 -16.18 -6.16 -7.75
CA TYR A 504 -16.85 -5.55 -8.91
C TYR A 504 -17.96 -4.65 -8.38
N HIS A 505 -17.77 -3.34 -8.42
CA HIS A 505 -18.70 -2.37 -7.88
C HIS A 505 -19.46 -1.67 -9.01
N LEU A 506 -20.71 -2.08 -9.21
CA LEU A 506 -21.60 -1.61 -10.26
C LEU A 506 -22.42 -0.43 -9.73
N VAL A 507 -22.27 0.75 -10.34
CA VAL A 507 -22.88 1.99 -9.87
C VAL A 507 -23.43 2.79 -11.05
N GLY A 508 -24.64 3.32 -10.90
CA GLY A 508 -25.25 4.24 -11.87
C GLY A 508 -24.89 5.70 -11.59
N GLU A 509 -24.85 6.52 -12.64
CA GLU A 509 -24.51 7.95 -12.56
C GLU A 509 -25.56 8.77 -11.81
N LYS A 510 -26.82 8.31 -11.80
CA LYS A 510 -27.94 8.93 -11.07
C LYS A 510 -28.13 8.37 -9.66
N ASP A 511 -27.32 7.41 -9.23
CA ASP A 511 -27.36 6.89 -7.86
C ASP A 511 -26.82 7.94 -6.88
N ASN A 512 -27.73 8.59 -6.15
CA ASN A 512 -27.37 9.57 -5.12
C ASN A 512 -27.09 8.94 -3.75
N VAL A 513 -27.47 7.67 -3.55
CA VAL A 513 -27.29 6.97 -2.28
C VAL A 513 -25.86 6.43 -2.19
N GLU A 514 -25.33 5.82 -3.26
CA GLU A 514 -23.93 5.37 -3.30
C GLU A 514 -22.96 6.54 -3.08
N LYS A 515 -23.25 7.71 -3.68
CA LYS A 515 -22.45 8.94 -3.52
C LYS A 515 -22.30 9.40 -2.07
N LEU A 516 -23.23 9.04 -1.18
CA LEU A 516 -23.10 9.33 0.25
C LEU A 516 -21.98 8.51 0.91
N GLY A 517 -21.68 7.31 0.38
CA GLY A 517 -20.63 6.44 0.91
C GLY A 517 -19.24 7.11 0.92
N PRO A 518 -18.71 7.56 -0.23
CA PRO A 518 -17.45 8.32 -0.30
C PRO A 518 -17.42 9.58 0.56
N ILE A 519 -18.57 10.20 0.87
CA ILE A 519 -18.65 11.39 1.72
C ILE A 519 -18.57 11.01 3.19
N MET A 520 -19.41 10.08 3.63
CA MET A 520 -19.51 9.67 5.04
C MET A 520 -18.28 8.90 5.52
N PHE A 521 -17.70 8.05 4.66
CA PHE A 521 -16.63 7.14 5.04
C PHE A 521 -15.25 7.71 4.72
N SER A 522 -14.56 8.23 5.75
CA SER A 522 -13.21 8.80 5.64
C SER A 522 -12.17 7.84 5.05
N GLY A 523 -12.40 6.52 5.13
CA GLY A 523 -11.56 5.50 4.47
C GLY A 523 -11.60 5.56 2.94
N ARG A 524 -12.68 6.09 2.35
CA ARG A 524 -12.83 6.25 0.89
C ARG A 524 -12.31 7.58 0.37
N TRP A 525 -11.91 8.51 1.25
CA TRP A 525 -11.44 9.82 0.83
C TRP A 525 -10.10 9.73 0.10
N PRO A 526 -9.88 10.50 -0.99
CA PRO A 526 -8.61 10.48 -1.72
C PRO A 526 -7.38 10.86 -0.86
N ILE A 527 -7.56 11.70 0.15
CA ILE A 527 -6.49 12.11 1.08
C ILE A 527 -6.06 11.00 2.05
N SER A 528 -6.90 10.00 2.26
CA SER A 528 -6.62 8.84 3.12
C SER A 528 -5.79 7.81 2.37
N VAL A 529 -4.60 8.20 1.89
CA VAL A 529 -3.78 7.42 0.95
C VAL A 529 -3.51 6.00 1.44
N LEU A 530 -3.30 5.83 2.76
CA LEU A 530 -2.99 4.54 3.40
C LEU A 530 -4.22 3.73 3.84
N SER A 531 -5.45 4.16 3.50
CA SER A 531 -6.64 3.37 3.83
C SER A 531 -6.67 2.05 3.08
N ASN A 532 -7.28 1.03 3.68
CA ASN A 532 -7.46 -0.29 3.06
C ASN A 532 -8.14 -0.18 1.68
N TRP A 533 -9.15 0.68 1.55
CA TRP A 533 -9.82 0.96 0.29
C TRP A 533 -8.88 1.51 -0.79
N ASN A 534 -8.14 2.59 -0.49
CA ASN A 534 -7.28 3.24 -1.48
C ASN A 534 -6.08 2.34 -1.84
N CYS A 535 -5.57 1.58 -0.88
CA CYS A 535 -4.58 0.53 -1.13
C CYS A 535 -5.13 -0.56 -2.06
N ALA A 536 -6.32 -1.10 -1.78
CA ALA A 536 -6.96 -2.13 -2.60
C ALA A 536 -7.25 -1.64 -4.03
N LYS A 537 -7.73 -0.40 -4.17
CA LYS A 537 -7.97 0.26 -5.45
C LYS A 537 -6.69 0.41 -6.27
N ARG A 538 -5.60 0.92 -5.68
CA ARG A 538 -4.28 1.02 -6.35
C ARG A 538 -3.75 -0.35 -6.76
N ARG A 539 -3.98 -1.36 -5.91
CA ARG A 539 -3.62 -2.75 -6.20
C ARG A 539 -4.55 -3.42 -7.22
N GLY A 540 -5.54 -2.72 -7.78
CA GLY A 540 -6.46 -3.27 -8.78
C GLY A 540 -7.50 -4.26 -8.25
N ARG A 541 -7.62 -4.46 -6.92
CA ARG A 541 -8.60 -5.38 -6.32
C ARG A 541 -10.04 -4.87 -6.43
N ILE A 542 -10.23 -3.59 -6.71
CA ILE A 542 -11.54 -2.93 -6.84
C ILE A 542 -11.70 -2.47 -8.29
N ILE A 543 -12.73 -2.95 -8.96
CA ILE A 543 -13.15 -2.54 -10.30
C ILE A 543 -14.45 -1.78 -10.16
N LEU A 544 -14.48 -0.54 -10.68
CA LEU A 544 -15.67 0.29 -10.72
C LEU A 544 -16.30 0.13 -12.11
N ILE A 545 -17.55 -0.31 -12.17
CA ILE A 545 -18.31 -0.53 -13.41
C ILE A 545 -19.45 0.49 -13.43
N SER A 546 -19.48 1.36 -14.44
CA SER A 546 -20.60 2.29 -14.63
C SER A 546 -21.78 1.54 -15.24
N LEU A 547 -22.97 1.74 -14.69
CA LEU A 547 -24.24 1.30 -15.28
C LEU A 547 -24.84 2.38 -16.21
N GLY A 548 -24.22 3.55 -16.35
CA GLY A 548 -24.76 4.67 -17.11
C GLY A 548 -25.87 5.41 -16.34
N PRO A 549 -26.97 5.86 -16.97
CA PRO A 549 -27.97 6.75 -16.37
C PRO A 549 -28.96 6.04 -15.42
N VAL A 550 -28.48 5.05 -14.65
CA VAL A 550 -29.23 4.23 -13.69
C VAL A 550 -29.27 4.91 -12.31
N GLY A 551 -30.43 4.83 -11.64
CA GLY A 551 -30.69 5.30 -10.27
C GLY A 551 -30.33 4.25 -9.21
N HIS A 552 -30.82 4.42 -7.98
CA HIS A 552 -30.50 3.50 -6.87
C HIS A 552 -31.50 2.35 -6.72
N ASN A 553 -32.80 2.63 -6.77
CA ASN A 553 -33.89 1.73 -6.40
C ASN A 553 -35.17 2.04 -7.18
N GLY A 554 -36.10 1.08 -7.27
CA GLY A 554 -37.34 1.24 -8.03
C GLY A 554 -37.12 1.03 -9.53
N ASP A 555 -38.06 1.52 -10.35
CA ASP A 555 -38.07 1.26 -11.80
C ASP A 555 -36.86 1.86 -12.54
N ASP A 556 -36.23 2.89 -11.98
CA ASP A 556 -35.01 3.51 -12.50
C ASP A 556 -33.73 2.92 -11.89
N GLY A 557 -33.81 1.99 -10.93
CA GLY A 557 -32.68 1.32 -10.30
C GLY A 557 -32.08 0.16 -11.12
N PRO A 558 -31.05 -0.55 -10.59
CA PRO A 558 -30.36 -1.63 -11.32
C PRO A 558 -31.24 -2.85 -11.65
N MET A 559 -32.33 -3.06 -10.90
CA MET A 559 -33.29 -4.15 -11.09
C MET A 559 -34.60 -3.66 -11.71
N GLY A 560 -34.62 -2.42 -12.20
CA GLY A 560 -35.81 -1.79 -12.76
C GLY A 560 -36.01 -2.06 -14.25
N ASP A 561 -37.21 -1.76 -14.73
CA ASP A 561 -37.60 -1.96 -16.13
C ASP A 561 -37.42 -0.71 -17.00
N ALA A 562 -36.88 0.39 -16.46
CA ALA A 562 -36.54 1.57 -17.25
C ALA A 562 -35.54 1.22 -18.37
N LEU A 563 -35.69 1.91 -19.51
CA LEU A 563 -34.89 1.67 -20.71
C LEU A 563 -33.63 2.53 -20.73
N LEU A 564 -32.51 1.89 -21.09
CA LEU A 564 -31.27 2.55 -21.47
C LEU A 564 -31.37 3.17 -22.87
N PRO A 565 -30.46 4.10 -23.22
CA PRO A 565 -30.41 4.68 -24.57
C PRO A 565 -30.23 3.65 -25.71
N ASP A 566 -29.72 2.45 -25.40
CA ASP A 566 -29.52 1.36 -26.37
C ASP A 566 -30.74 0.41 -26.49
N GLY A 567 -31.83 0.70 -25.76
CA GLY A 567 -33.08 -0.05 -25.81
C GLY A 567 -33.16 -1.26 -24.87
N ARG A 568 -32.10 -1.61 -24.14
CA ARG A 568 -32.16 -2.63 -23.07
C ARG A 568 -32.83 -2.07 -21.82
N THR A 569 -33.48 -2.93 -21.04
CA THR A 569 -33.89 -2.55 -19.67
C THR A 569 -32.68 -2.49 -18.73
N HIS A 570 -32.78 -1.73 -17.63
CA HIS A 570 -31.74 -1.72 -16.60
C HIS A 570 -31.51 -3.13 -16.03
N LEU A 571 -32.59 -3.90 -15.82
CA LEU A 571 -32.53 -5.30 -15.40
C LEU A 571 -31.76 -6.18 -16.40
N GLU A 572 -32.03 -6.08 -17.69
CA GLU A 572 -31.32 -6.84 -18.73
C GLU A 572 -29.81 -6.55 -18.72
N GLN A 573 -29.43 -5.27 -18.63
CA GLN A 573 -28.03 -4.87 -18.51
C GLN A 573 -27.38 -5.46 -17.25
N THR A 574 -28.05 -5.36 -16.10
CA THR A 574 -27.55 -5.87 -14.82
C THR A 574 -27.35 -7.38 -14.83
N VAL A 575 -28.32 -8.14 -15.37
CA VAL A 575 -28.22 -9.60 -15.53
C VAL A 575 -27.03 -9.96 -16.43
N GLN A 576 -26.90 -9.31 -17.59
CA GLN A 576 -25.78 -9.53 -18.52
C GLN A 576 -24.41 -9.29 -17.88
N ILE A 577 -24.25 -8.20 -17.12
CA ILE A 577 -23.00 -7.89 -16.44
C ILE A 577 -22.69 -8.92 -15.35
N ILE A 578 -23.67 -9.28 -14.51
CA ILE A 578 -23.48 -10.28 -13.44
C ILE A 578 -23.11 -11.64 -14.04
N THR A 579 -23.86 -12.11 -15.03
CA THR A 579 -23.62 -13.39 -15.71
C THR A 579 -22.24 -13.40 -16.36
N GLY A 580 -21.87 -12.34 -17.08
CA GLY A 580 -20.54 -12.27 -17.70
C GLY A 580 -19.39 -12.25 -16.68
N ILE A 581 -19.58 -11.61 -15.51
CA ILE A 581 -18.59 -11.69 -14.41
C ILE A 581 -18.48 -13.12 -13.87
N LEU A 582 -19.61 -13.76 -13.54
CA LEU A 582 -19.64 -15.11 -12.93
C LEU A 582 -19.07 -16.18 -13.86
N CYS A 583 -19.39 -16.10 -15.15
CA CYS A 583 -18.89 -16.99 -16.20
C CYS A 583 -17.49 -16.61 -16.72
N GLN A 584 -16.92 -15.49 -16.25
CA GLN A 584 -15.70 -14.90 -16.79
C GLN A 584 -15.75 -14.63 -18.31
N ASN A 585 -16.95 -14.35 -18.84
CA ASN A 585 -17.19 -14.03 -20.24
C ASN A 585 -17.55 -12.53 -20.39
N TRP A 586 -16.55 -11.73 -20.73
CA TRP A 586 -16.72 -10.28 -20.86
C TRP A 586 -17.57 -9.86 -22.06
N GLU A 587 -17.65 -10.65 -23.12
CA GLU A 587 -18.50 -10.33 -24.28
C GLU A 587 -19.97 -10.20 -23.87
N ILE A 588 -20.43 -11.11 -22.99
CA ILE A 588 -21.80 -11.10 -22.46
C ILE A 588 -22.10 -9.81 -21.67
N THR A 589 -21.10 -9.24 -20.98
CA THR A 589 -21.30 -8.02 -20.20
C THR A 589 -21.57 -6.79 -21.07
N GLY A 590 -21.23 -6.84 -22.38
CA GLY A 590 -21.18 -5.65 -23.24
C GLY A 590 -20.08 -4.64 -22.85
N LEU A 591 -19.24 -4.97 -21.86
CA LEU A 591 -18.06 -4.21 -21.49
C LEU A 591 -16.87 -4.76 -22.29
N ASP A 592 -16.12 -3.88 -22.94
CA ASP A 592 -14.91 -4.27 -23.65
C ASP A 592 -13.83 -4.70 -22.63
N PRO A 593 -13.42 -5.99 -22.58
CA PRO A 593 -12.37 -6.44 -21.66
C PRO A 593 -11.05 -5.71 -21.85
N GLN A 594 -10.76 -5.20 -23.06
CA GLN A 594 -9.57 -4.39 -23.31
C GLN A 594 -9.60 -3.06 -22.57
N LYS A 595 -10.77 -2.51 -22.20
CA LYS A 595 -10.84 -1.32 -21.34
C LYS A 595 -10.29 -1.56 -19.93
N PHE A 596 -10.17 -2.82 -19.50
CA PHE A 596 -9.58 -3.19 -18.21
C PHE A 596 -8.13 -3.67 -18.31
N ILE A 597 -7.61 -3.87 -19.53
CA ILE A 597 -6.21 -4.23 -19.78
C ILE A 597 -5.49 -2.99 -20.27
N THR A 598 -4.51 -2.54 -19.51
CA THR A 598 -3.67 -1.44 -19.96
C THR A 598 -2.53 -1.99 -20.81
N ILE A 599 -2.40 -1.55 -22.05
CA ILE A 599 -1.24 -1.88 -22.90
C ILE A 599 0.03 -1.34 -22.23
N SER A 600 1.08 -2.14 -22.23
CA SER A 600 2.38 -1.73 -21.69
C SER A 600 3.06 -0.68 -22.59
N GLU A 601 3.95 0.14 -22.04
CA GLU A 601 4.75 1.02 -22.89
C GLU A 601 5.70 0.20 -23.77
N TYR A 602 6.16 -0.96 -23.29
CA TYR A 602 6.91 -1.93 -24.12
C TYR A 602 6.14 -2.33 -25.39
N GLU A 603 4.92 -2.84 -25.26
CA GLU A 603 4.10 -3.22 -26.43
C GLU A 603 3.82 -2.03 -27.34
N ARG A 604 3.60 -0.83 -26.78
CA ARG A 604 3.42 0.41 -27.54
C ARG A 604 4.67 0.75 -28.35
N TYR A 605 5.84 0.74 -27.74
CA TYR A 605 7.10 1.09 -28.40
C TYR A 605 7.49 0.08 -29.48
N LYS A 606 7.16 -1.21 -29.31
CA LYS A 606 7.39 -2.27 -30.31
C LYS A 606 6.63 -2.09 -31.63
N GLN A 607 5.63 -1.22 -31.67
CA GLN A 607 4.93 -0.85 -32.91
C GLN A 607 5.88 -0.15 -33.91
N GLY A 608 6.98 0.43 -33.45
CA GLY A 608 7.99 1.05 -34.31
C GLY A 608 8.87 -0.02 -34.95
N LEU A 609 8.94 -0.04 -36.29
CA LEU A 609 9.75 -1.04 -37.02
C LEU A 609 11.22 -1.04 -36.56
N PHE A 610 11.80 0.12 -36.26
CA PHE A 610 13.18 0.25 -35.78
C PHE A 610 13.42 -0.34 -34.37
N ASN A 611 12.37 -0.68 -33.62
CA ASN A 611 12.43 -1.38 -32.32
C ASN A 611 12.29 -2.90 -32.48
N GLN A 612 12.12 -3.41 -33.70
CA GLN A 612 12.02 -4.83 -34.00
C GLN A 612 13.38 -5.38 -34.44
N VAL A 613 13.78 -6.52 -33.89
CA VAL A 613 15.08 -7.15 -34.16
C VAL A 613 15.29 -7.38 -35.66
N GLY A 614 14.26 -7.86 -36.37
CA GLY A 614 14.30 -8.18 -37.80
C GLY A 614 14.46 -6.98 -38.73
N TYR A 615 14.43 -5.75 -38.21
CA TYR A 615 14.66 -4.54 -39.00
C TYR A 615 16.13 -4.35 -39.44
N TYR A 616 17.06 -4.99 -38.72
CA TYR A 616 18.50 -4.84 -38.92
C TYR A 616 19.10 -6.14 -39.48
N PRO A 617 19.61 -6.15 -40.74
CA PRO A 617 20.30 -7.31 -41.32
C PRO A 617 21.39 -7.83 -40.39
N ILE A 618 21.54 -9.15 -40.25
CA ILE A 618 22.56 -9.72 -39.37
C ILE A 618 23.96 -9.46 -39.93
N GLN A 619 24.17 -9.81 -41.20
CA GLN A 619 25.43 -9.60 -41.89
C GLN A 619 25.53 -8.14 -42.34
N GLN A 620 26.52 -7.42 -41.80
CA GLN A 620 26.75 -6.00 -42.12
C GLN A 620 28.22 -5.74 -42.37
N ARG A 621 28.51 -4.86 -43.33
CA ARG A 621 29.84 -4.30 -43.56
C ARG A 621 29.75 -2.79 -43.42
N LEU A 622 30.46 -2.26 -42.42
CA LEU A 622 30.60 -0.83 -42.15
C LEU A 622 32.04 -0.42 -42.41
N ASN A 623 32.27 0.86 -42.71
CA ASN A 623 33.64 1.38 -42.78
C ASN A 623 34.23 1.38 -41.36
N PRO A 624 35.29 0.58 -41.08
CA PRO A 624 35.89 0.49 -39.75
C PRO A 624 36.54 1.81 -39.28
N GLU A 625 36.81 2.73 -40.20
CA GLU A 625 37.32 4.07 -39.86
C GLU A 625 36.21 4.98 -39.30
N LEU A 626 34.94 4.70 -39.63
CA LEU A 626 33.79 5.52 -39.22
C LEU A 626 32.97 4.86 -38.08
N TYR A 627 32.97 3.52 -38.04
CA TYR A 627 32.18 2.75 -37.10
C TYR A 627 32.97 1.61 -36.47
N HIS A 628 32.81 1.45 -35.17
CA HIS A 628 33.42 0.37 -34.40
C HIS A 628 32.34 -0.55 -33.79
N PRO A 629 32.55 -1.88 -33.71
CA PRO A 629 31.67 -2.75 -32.93
C PRO A 629 31.54 -2.25 -31.49
N ASN A 630 30.33 -2.25 -30.92
CA ASN A 630 30.12 -1.73 -29.57
C ASN A 630 30.85 -2.58 -28.51
N TYR A 631 30.83 -3.90 -28.69
CA TYR A 631 31.52 -4.89 -27.84
C TYR A 631 32.04 -6.04 -28.70
N THR A 632 33.01 -6.79 -28.16
CA THR A 632 33.61 -7.96 -28.85
C THR A 632 32.58 -9.03 -29.17
N TRP A 633 31.79 -9.45 -28.17
CA TRP A 633 30.75 -10.46 -28.33
C TRP A 633 29.37 -9.84 -28.12
N ILE A 634 28.56 -9.83 -29.17
CA ILE A 634 27.19 -9.29 -29.16
C ILE A 634 26.25 -10.37 -29.70
N GLY A 635 25.10 -10.55 -29.05
CA GLY A 635 24.06 -11.40 -29.59
C GLY A 635 22.69 -11.17 -28.98
N ARG A 636 21.70 -11.87 -29.53
CA ARG A 636 20.33 -11.88 -29.04
C ARG A 636 20.09 -13.13 -28.21
N LEU A 637 19.58 -12.95 -26.99
CA LEU A 637 19.16 -14.07 -26.16
C LEU A 637 17.80 -14.58 -26.62
N ILE A 638 17.68 -15.91 -26.69
CA ILE A 638 16.47 -16.61 -27.08
C ILE A 638 16.18 -17.65 -25.98
N LEU A 639 15.02 -17.54 -25.35
CA LEU A 639 14.57 -18.50 -24.35
C LEU A 639 14.20 -19.83 -25.05
N PRO A 640 14.75 -20.98 -24.63
CA PRO A 640 14.38 -22.28 -25.21
C PRO A 640 12.91 -22.60 -24.95
N SER A 641 12.33 -23.51 -25.75
CA SER A 641 11.02 -24.06 -25.40
C SER A 641 11.11 -24.92 -24.13
N LYS A 642 9.97 -25.19 -23.48
CA LYS A 642 9.92 -26.03 -22.28
C LYS A 642 10.49 -27.44 -22.54
N ASP A 643 10.28 -27.98 -23.73
CA ASP A 643 10.75 -29.32 -24.14
C ASP A 643 12.26 -29.34 -24.46
N GLU A 644 12.79 -28.27 -25.04
CA GLU A 644 14.23 -28.17 -25.37
C GLU A 644 15.10 -28.00 -24.11
N ARG A 645 14.53 -27.38 -23.07
CA ARG A 645 15.23 -26.92 -21.87
C ARG A 645 16.09 -28.00 -21.19
N GLU A 646 15.55 -29.21 -21.00
CA GLU A 646 16.23 -30.29 -20.28
C GLU A 646 17.53 -30.72 -20.96
N THR A 647 17.53 -30.71 -22.29
CA THR A 647 18.69 -31.12 -23.11
C THR A 647 19.66 -29.95 -23.32
N LEU A 648 19.14 -28.73 -23.49
CA LEU A 648 19.92 -27.54 -23.82
C LEU A 648 20.72 -27.00 -22.63
N LYS A 649 20.20 -27.10 -21.39
CA LYS A 649 20.89 -26.67 -20.16
C LYS A 649 21.51 -25.26 -20.25
N GLY A 650 20.70 -24.25 -20.57
CA GLY A 650 21.12 -22.87 -20.78
C GLY A 650 20.11 -22.11 -21.63
N VAL A 651 20.55 -21.09 -22.36
CA VAL A 651 19.72 -20.37 -23.34
C VAL A 651 20.36 -20.38 -24.73
N ARG A 652 19.63 -19.97 -25.76
CA ARG A 652 20.18 -19.80 -27.11
C ARG A 652 20.72 -18.38 -27.29
N LEU A 653 21.80 -18.24 -28.04
CA LEU A 653 22.40 -16.96 -28.42
C LEU A 653 22.53 -16.89 -29.94
N GLU A 654 21.85 -15.93 -30.57
CA GLU A 654 22.08 -15.59 -31.98
C GLU A 654 23.21 -14.56 -32.08
N ILE A 655 24.34 -14.95 -32.66
CA ILE A 655 25.57 -14.14 -32.68
C ILE A 655 25.43 -13.01 -33.70
N TYR A 656 25.61 -11.76 -33.27
CA TYR A 656 25.63 -10.57 -34.12
C TYR A 656 27.03 -9.99 -34.31
N HIS A 657 27.92 -10.21 -33.35
CA HIS A 657 29.34 -9.89 -33.45
C HIS A 657 30.14 -10.81 -32.53
N ALA A 658 31.38 -11.13 -32.90
CA ALA A 658 32.28 -11.98 -32.13
C ALA A 658 33.73 -11.49 -32.25
N ASP A 659 34.67 -12.12 -31.55
CA ASP A 659 36.10 -11.86 -31.76
C ASP A 659 36.57 -12.20 -33.20
N PRO A 660 37.78 -11.78 -33.62
CA PRO A 660 38.29 -12.04 -34.96
C PRO A 660 38.33 -13.51 -35.38
N GLU A 661 38.53 -14.44 -34.43
CA GLU A 661 38.61 -15.88 -34.70
C GLU A 661 37.22 -16.48 -35.01
N ASN A 662 36.16 -15.88 -34.47
CA ASN A 662 34.79 -16.38 -34.56
C ASN A 662 33.87 -15.55 -35.49
N GLN A 663 34.42 -14.64 -36.31
CA GLN A 663 33.64 -13.84 -37.26
C GLN A 663 32.78 -14.67 -38.23
N HIS A 664 33.24 -15.86 -38.62
CA HIS A 664 32.50 -16.79 -39.49
C HIS A 664 31.20 -17.33 -38.84
N ARG A 665 31.02 -17.13 -37.53
CA ARG A 665 29.84 -17.57 -36.76
C ARG A 665 28.74 -16.52 -36.66
N ILE A 666 28.94 -15.32 -37.18
CA ILE A 666 27.91 -14.27 -37.19
C ILE A 666 26.65 -14.80 -37.90
N GLY A 667 25.50 -14.73 -37.22
CA GLY A 667 24.21 -15.26 -37.63
C GLY A 667 23.93 -16.70 -37.23
N GLN A 668 24.89 -17.41 -36.63
CA GLN A 668 24.63 -18.73 -36.05
C GLN A 668 23.90 -18.59 -34.71
N VAL A 669 23.01 -19.54 -34.42
CA VAL A 669 22.39 -19.72 -33.11
C VAL A 669 23.14 -20.80 -32.35
N VAL A 670 23.84 -20.39 -31.29
CA VAL A 670 24.65 -21.27 -30.43
C VAL A 670 23.99 -21.43 -29.06
N ILE A 671 24.48 -22.38 -28.25
CA ILE A 671 24.05 -22.55 -26.87
C ILE A 671 24.91 -21.64 -25.98
N LEU A 672 24.30 -20.89 -25.07
CA LEU A 672 24.99 -20.09 -24.05
C LEU A 672 24.80 -20.72 -22.67
N ARG A 673 25.90 -20.96 -21.96
CA ARG A 673 25.92 -21.60 -20.63
C ARG A 673 26.83 -20.89 -19.65
N TRP A 674 26.55 -21.11 -18.37
CA TRP A 674 27.49 -20.83 -17.29
C TRP A 674 28.71 -21.75 -17.38
N SER A 675 29.91 -21.21 -17.17
CA SER A 675 31.17 -21.99 -17.17
C SER A 675 31.21 -23.03 -16.05
N ASP A 676 32.00 -24.10 -16.25
CA ASP A 676 32.16 -25.21 -15.29
C ASP A 676 32.99 -24.84 -14.03
N GLU A 677 33.47 -23.59 -13.92
CA GLU A 677 34.14 -23.05 -12.74
C GLU A 677 33.30 -23.21 -11.47
N GLN A 678 33.90 -23.71 -10.39
CA GLN A 678 33.19 -24.08 -9.16
C GLN A 678 32.37 -22.92 -8.57
N TRP A 679 32.92 -21.70 -8.57
CA TRP A 679 32.25 -20.52 -8.03
C TRP A 679 31.04 -20.10 -8.90
N VAL A 680 31.12 -20.27 -10.23
CA VAL A 680 30.01 -19.97 -11.16
C VAL A 680 28.88 -20.99 -10.99
N GLN A 681 29.24 -22.27 -10.84
CA GLN A 681 28.26 -23.32 -10.58
C GLN A 681 27.54 -23.13 -9.23
N ASN A 682 28.28 -22.72 -8.19
CA ASN A 682 27.68 -22.38 -6.89
C ASN A 682 26.74 -21.17 -7.01
N TYR A 683 27.15 -20.11 -7.70
CA TYR A 683 26.32 -18.93 -7.97
C TYR A 683 25.02 -19.30 -8.71
N SER A 684 25.13 -20.05 -9.82
CA SER A 684 23.98 -20.48 -10.61
C SER A 684 23.02 -21.36 -9.79
N LYS A 685 23.56 -22.34 -9.03
CA LYS A 685 22.76 -23.26 -8.21
C LYS A 685 21.99 -22.54 -7.11
N LEU A 686 22.62 -21.56 -6.45
CA LEU A 686 21.97 -20.77 -5.40
C LEU A 686 20.78 -19.98 -5.95
N LEU A 687 20.82 -19.52 -7.20
CA LEU A 687 19.78 -18.64 -7.75
C LEU A 687 18.67 -19.36 -8.51
N LYS A 688 18.72 -20.68 -8.62
CA LYS A 688 17.64 -21.44 -9.25
C LYS A 688 16.37 -21.38 -8.40
N MET A 689 15.26 -21.04 -9.03
CA MET A 689 13.98 -20.93 -8.33
C MET A 689 12.79 -21.33 -9.20
N ASP A 690 11.76 -21.85 -8.55
CA ASP A 690 10.48 -22.14 -9.20
C ASP A 690 9.69 -20.85 -9.39
N VAL A 691 9.18 -20.62 -10.59
CA VAL A 691 8.42 -19.42 -10.94
C VAL A 691 6.96 -19.79 -11.13
N ASN A 692 6.12 -19.32 -10.21
CA ASN A 692 4.67 -19.48 -10.25
C ASN A 692 4.01 -18.13 -9.97
N PHE A 693 3.27 -17.61 -10.94
CA PHE A 693 2.71 -16.27 -10.83
C PHE A 693 1.67 -16.21 -9.72
N SER A 694 1.91 -15.31 -8.77
CA SER A 694 0.92 -14.90 -7.80
C SER A 694 -0.24 -14.16 -8.47
N ASP A 695 -1.40 -14.11 -7.82
CA ASP A 695 -2.52 -13.27 -8.27
C ASP A 695 -2.13 -11.79 -8.43
N GLN A 696 -1.18 -11.33 -7.61
CA GLN A 696 -0.67 -9.97 -7.69
C GLN A 696 0.15 -9.74 -8.96
N ALA A 697 0.96 -10.73 -9.39
CA ALA A 697 1.69 -10.67 -10.65
C ALA A 697 0.73 -10.59 -11.84
N ARG A 698 -0.30 -11.46 -11.87
CA ARG A 698 -1.33 -11.45 -12.94
C ARG A 698 -2.09 -10.13 -12.99
N LEU A 699 -2.37 -9.53 -11.84
CA LEU A 699 -3.04 -8.23 -11.75
C LEU A 699 -2.14 -7.08 -12.22
N SER A 700 -0.88 -7.09 -11.78
CA SER A 700 0.15 -6.13 -12.22
C SER A 700 0.36 -6.18 -13.74
N GLN A 701 0.35 -7.38 -14.34
CA GLN A 701 0.41 -7.58 -15.78
C GLN A 701 -0.79 -6.94 -16.51
N ARG A 702 -2.02 -7.15 -16.01
CA ARG A 702 -3.23 -6.50 -16.58
C ARG A 702 -3.20 -4.97 -16.48
N GLN A 703 -2.42 -4.42 -15.53
CA GLN A 703 -2.19 -2.98 -15.39
C GLN A 703 -1.10 -2.43 -16.34
N GLY A 704 -0.59 -3.26 -17.27
CA GLY A 704 0.36 -2.87 -18.30
C GLY A 704 1.81 -2.90 -17.86
N LYS A 705 2.13 -3.57 -16.75
CA LYS A 705 3.52 -3.86 -16.38
C LYS A 705 4.01 -5.13 -17.06
N VAL A 706 5.28 -5.15 -17.46
CA VAL A 706 5.90 -6.29 -18.13
C VAL A 706 6.42 -7.28 -17.09
N HIS A 707 6.00 -8.54 -17.21
CA HIS A 707 6.36 -9.65 -16.33
C HIS A 707 6.95 -10.81 -17.15
N PRO A 708 7.80 -11.67 -16.52
CA PRO A 708 8.42 -12.82 -17.19
C PRO A 708 7.42 -13.98 -17.39
N HIS A 709 6.28 -13.72 -18.01
CA HIS A 709 5.16 -14.66 -18.09
C HIS A 709 5.48 -15.94 -18.86
N ARG A 710 6.50 -15.91 -19.73
CA ARG A 710 7.03 -17.07 -20.44
C ARG A 710 7.64 -18.12 -19.50
N LEU A 711 7.97 -17.71 -18.27
CA LEU A 711 8.53 -18.54 -17.21
C LEU A 711 7.46 -18.98 -16.19
N ASP A 712 6.19 -18.58 -16.34
CA ASP A 712 5.13 -18.98 -15.42
C ASP A 712 4.93 -20.50 -15.44
N GLY A 713 5.01 -21.14 -14.27
CA GLY A 713 4.95 -22.59 -14.11
C GLY A 713 6.24 -23.34 -14.46
N TRP A 714 7.38 -22.64 -14.58
CA TRP A 714 8.69 -23.28 -14.76
C TRP A 714 9.37 -23.55 -13.41
N GLU A 715 9.98 -24.72 -13.26
CA GLU A 715 10.74 -25.09 -12.06
C GLU A 715 12.24 -24.82 -12.25
N ASN A 716 12.99 -24.55 -11.19
CA ASN A 716 14.45 -24.38 -11.21
C ASN A 716 14.97 -23.38 -12.26
N VAL A 717 14.23 -22.30 -12.51
CA VAL A 717 14.61 -21.23 -13.46
C VAL A 717 15.93 -20.62 -13.02
N ASP A 718 16.94 -20.65 -13.89
CA ASP A 718 18.26 -20.08 -13.60
C ASP A 718 18.36 -18.57 -13.97
N PRO A 719 19.40 -17.85 -13.53
CA PRO A 719 19.57 -16.42 -13.81
C PRO A 719 19.69 -16.05 -15.30
N LEU A 720 20.13 -16.97 -16.15
CA LEU A 720 20.26 -16.71 -17.59
C LEU A 720 18.92 -16.92 -18.30
N GLU A 721 18.16 -17.97 -17.90
CA GLU A 721 16.78 -18.20 -18.32
C GLU A 721 15.87 -17.04 -17.91
N SER A 722 16.00 -16.56 -16.67
CA SER A 722 15.24 -15.39 -16.21
C SER A 722 15.60 -14.10 -16.93
N LEU A 723 16.73 -14.05 -17.66
CA LEU A 723 17.14 -12.88 -18.45
C LEU A 723 16.42 -12.99 -19.78
N ALA A 724 16.62 -14.12 -20.47
CA ALA A 724 16.01 -14.40 -21.78
C ALA A 724 14.48 -14.35 -21.74
N GLY A 725 13.87 -14.83 -20.63
CA GLY A 725 12.42 -14.85 -20.44
C GLY A 725 11.82 -13.60 -19.77
N ALA A 726 12.60 -12.54 -19.54
CA ALA A 726 12.15 -11.35 -18.82
C ALA A 726 11.06 -10.55 -19.56
N ARG A 727 11.04 -10.64 -20.89
CA ARG A 727 10.11 -9.93 -21.79
C ARG A 727 9.19 -10.90 -22.55
N PRO A 728 8.08 -10.40 -23.12
CA PRO A 728 7.18 -11.19 -23.95
C PRO A 728 7.83 -11.78 -25.21
N ASP A 729 8.84 -11.11 -25.77
CA ASP A 729 9.51 -11.52 -27.00
C ASP A 729 11.01 -11.77 -26.79
N ASP A 730 11.62 -12.61 -27.63
CA ASP A 730 13.07 -12.79 -27.68
C ASP A 730 13.74 -11.60 -28.41
N ASP A 731 13.77 -10.44 -27.77
CA ASP A 731 14.25 -9.19 -28.36
C ASP A 731 15.41 -8.52 -27.60
N MET A 732 15.93 -9.20 -26.60
CA MET A 732 16.99 -8.67 -25.75
C MET A 732 18.36 -8.88 -26.39
N ILE A 733 19.01 -7.76 -26.68
CA ILE A 733 20.38 -7.72 -27.22
C ILE A 733 21.36 -7.51 -26.09
N VAL A 734 22.37 -8.38 -26.03
CA VAL A 734 23.35 -8.38 -24.95
C VAL A 734 24.78 -8.39 -25.48
N ALA A 735 25.68 -7.82 -24.70
CA ALA A 735 27.11 -8.05 -24.77
C ALA A 735 27.52 -9.14 -23.78
N LEU A 736 28.38 -10.07 -24.21
CA LEU A 736 28.99 -11.04 -23.31
C LEU A 736 30.25 -10.42 -22.67
N ARG A 737 30.45 -10.68 -21.38
CA ARG A 737 31.65 -10.24 -20.66
C ARG A 737 32.75 -11.27 -20.78
N GLU A 738 33.95 -10.78 -21.07
CA GLU A 738 35.15 -11.61 -21.08
C GLU A 738 35.45 -12.18 -19.68
N PRO A 739 36.01 -13.40 -19.59
CA PRO A 739 36.37 -14.28 -20.70
C PRO A 739 35.16 -15.01 -21.32
N VAL A 740 35.10 -15.04 -22.66
CA VAL A 740 34.14 -15.86 -23.43
C VAL A 740 34.87 -17.07 -24.03
N VAL A 741 34.41 -18.28 -23.68
CA VAL A 741 35.02 -19.52 -24.18
C VAL A 741 34.02 -20.29 -25.04
N ILE A 742 34.36 -20.54 -26.30
CA ILE A 742 33.56 -21.40 -27.19
C ILE A 742 34.15 -22.80 -27.25
N LYS A 743 33.30 -23.82 -27.04
CA LYS A 743 33.61 -25.22 -27.30
C LYS A 743 32.80 -25.67 -28.51
N ASP A 744 33.52 -26.00 -29.58
CA ASP A 744 32.94 -26.54 -30.82
C ASP A 744 33.62 -27.88 -31.12
N THR A 745 32.87 -28.97 -30.97
CA THR A 745 33.33 -30.33 -31.20
C THR A 745 33.29 -30.73 -32.67
N GLY A 746 32.79 -29.89 -33.59
CA GLY A 746 32.54 -30.22 -34.99
C GLY A 746 31.30 -31.10 -35.22
N GLU A 747 30.79 -31.74 -34.16
CA GLU A 747 29.51 -32.44 -34.10
C GLU A 747 28.57 -31.71 -33.12
N GLY A 748 27.37 -31.35 -33.57
CA GLY A 748 26.35 -30.67 -32.74
C GLY A 748 26.37 -29.14 -32.81
N VAL A 749 25.58 -28.49 -31.94
CA VAL A 749 25.51 -27.02 -31.84
C VAL A 749 26.63 -26.52 -30.91
N PRO A 750 27.45 -25.53 -31.32
CA PRO A 750 28.51 -24.99 -30.49
C PRO A 750 28.00 -24.44 -29.15
N VAL A 751 28.84 -24.50 -28.12
CA VAL A 751 28.52 -24.01 -26.77
C VAL A 751 29.45 -22.89 -26.37
N VAL A 752 28.89 -21.73 -26.04
CA VAL A 752 29.58 -20.56 -25.50
C VAL A 752 29.41 -20.54 -23.99
N TYR A 753 30.53 -20.39 -23.28
CA TYR A 753 30.60 -20.37 -21.82
C TYR A 753 30.94 -18.97 -21.33
N ILE A 754 30.20 -18.53 -20.31
CA ILE A 754 30.38 -17.23 -19.64
C ILE A 754 30.47 -17.40 -18.12
N GLN A 755 31.15 -16.46 -17.48
CA GLN A 755 31.34 -16.43 -16.02
C GLN A 755 30.46 -15.39 -15.32
N ARG A 756 29.97 -14.38 -16.04
CA ARG A 756 29.17 -13.27 -15.51
C ARG A 756 27.92 -13.09 -16.36
N GLU A 757 26.88 -12.53 -15.75
CA GLU A 757 25.63 -12.22 -16.45
C GLU A 757 25.89 -11.32 -17.68
N PRO A 758 25.28 -11.61 -18.84
CA PRO A 758 25.34 -10.74 -20.01
C PRO A 758 24.83 -9.33 -19.72
N MET A 759 25.42 -8.33 -20.36
CA MET A 759 25.00 -6.93 -20.21
C MET A 759 24.04 -6.53 -21.32
N GLN A 760 22.92 -5.90 -20.98
CA GLN A 760 21.97 -5.36 -21.97
C GLN A 760 22.55 -4.13 -22.66
N ILE A 761 22.45 -4.08 -23.99
CA ILE A 761 23.04 -3.01 -24.82
C ILE A 761 22.05 -2.51 -25.88
N SER A 762 22.31 -1.30 -26.41
CA SER A 762 21.62 -0.76 -27.59
C SER A 762 22.62 -0.44 -28.69
N GLY A 763 22.31 -0.88 -29.92
CA GLY A 763 23.19 -0.74 -31.08
C GLY A 763 24.31 -1.80 -31.13
N ARG A 764 24.55 -2.33 -32.34
CA ARG A 764 25.62 -3.32 -32.61
C ARG A 764 26.96 -2.64 -32.85
N PHE A 765 26.91 -1.46 -33.45
CA PHE A 765 28.06 -0.62 -33.78
C PHE A 765 27.83 0.78 -33.23
N TYR A 766 28.92 1.53 -33.07
CA TYR A 766 28.85 2.94 -32.76
C TYR A 766 29.80 3.75 -33.63
N GLY A 767 29.46 5.03 -33.83
CA GLY A 767 30.29 6.02 -34.50
C GLY A 767 30.37 7.31 -33.67
N VAL A 768 31.33 8.17 -34.00
CA VAL A 768 31.51 9.47 -33.33
C VAL A 768 31.27 10.57 -34.33
N VAL A 769 30.20 11.33 -34.13
CA VAL A 769 29.71 12.27 -35.15
C VAL A 769 29.30 13.62 -34.57
N ARG A 770 29.25 14.62 -35.45
CA ARG A 770 28.55 15.87 -35.23
C ARG A 770 27.39 15.97 -36.20
N PHE A 771 26.21 16.36 -35.70
CA PHE A 771 25.06 16.62 -36.57
C PHE A 771 25.26 17.96 -37.28
N VAL A 772 25.17 17.95 -38.61
CA VAL A 772 25.38 19.12 -39.46
C VAL A 772 24.05 19.74 -39.84
N LYS A 773 23.11 18.91 -40.32
CA LYS A 773 21.84 19.39 -40.86
C LYS A 773 20.75 18.33 -40.77
N ASN A 774 19.56 18.73 -40.33
CA ASN A 774 18.34 17.94 -40.49
C ASN A 774 17.82 18.07 -41.93
N LEU A 775 17.70 16.94 -42.64
CA LEU A 775 17.25 16.87 -44.03
C LEU A 775 15.74 16.60 -44.14
N GLY A 776 15.03 16.50 -43.02
CA GLY A 776 13.63 16.07 -42.96
C GLY A 776 13.48 14.55 -43.07
N ASN A 777 12.25 14.05 -42.86
CA ASN A 777 11.93 12.62 -42.91
C ASN A 777 12.86 11.73 -42.06
N ASP A 778 13.21 12.21 -40.86
CA ASP A 778 14.13 11.54 -39.93
C ASP A 778 15.56 11.30 -40.49
N LEU A 779 15.98 12.04 -41.51
CA LEU A 779 17.33 11.96 -42.08
C LEU A 779 18.20 13.12 -41.61
N PHE A 780 19.42 12.80 -41.21
CA PHE A 780 20.39 13.79 -40.74
C PHE A 780 21.71 13.63 -41.48
N GLN A 781 22.23 14.75 -41.97
CA GLN A 781 23.62 14.83 -42.41
C GLN A 781 24.49 14.95 -41.17
N VAL A 782 25.46 14.04 -41.05
CA VAL A 782 26.45 14.02 -39.98
C VAL A 782 27.84 14.07 -40.56
N ARG A 783 28.79 14.52 -39.75
CA ARG A 783 30.21 14.48 -40.06
C ARG A 783 30.95 13.69 -38.99
N HIS A 784 31.78 12.75 -39.42
CA HIS A 784 32.52 11.86 -38.54
C HIS A 784 33.73 12.56 -37.91
N PHE A 785 34.11 12.10 -36.72
CA PHE A 785 35.31 12.52 -36.03
C PHE A 785 36.55 12.06 -36.79
N ASN A 786 37.52 12.94 -36.95
CA ASN A 786 38.80 12.62 -37.57
C ASN A 786 39.88 12.51 -36.49
N PRO A 787 40.39 11.30 -36.22
CA PRO A 787 41.41 11.11 -35.18
C PRO A 787 42.74 11.80 -35.50
N SER A 788 43.01 12.13 -36.77
CA SER A 788 44.25 12.80 -37.17
C SER A 788 44.26 14.28 -36.81
N THR A 789 43.10 14.93 -36.87
CA THR A 789 42.94 16.37 -36.58
C THR A 789 42.37 16.63 -35.18
N GLY A 790 41.66 15.63 -34.62
CA GLY A 790 40.96 15.76 -33.35
C GLY A 790 39.64 16.54 -33.43
N ASP A 791 39.09 16.77 -34.64
CA ASP A 791 37.87 17.53 -34.87
C ASP A 791 36.88 16.78 -35.81
N PHE A 792 35.69 17.34 -36.00
CA PHE A 792 34.67 16.86 -36.93
C PHE A 792 34.90 17.46 -38.32
N ASP A 793 35.98 17.05 -38.98
CA ASP A 793 36.32 17.37 -40.37
C ASP A 793 36.53 16.12 -41.25
N GLY A 794 36.12 14.94 -40.74
CA GLY A 794 36.13 13.69 -41.48
C GLY A 794 34.97 13.53 -42.47
N ASP A 795 34.71 12.30 -42.88
CA ASP A 795 33.68 11.97 -43.88
C ASP A 795 32.27 12.43 -43.48
N GLU A 796 31.50 12.85 -44.48
CA GLU A 796 30.08 13.17 -44.31
C GLU A 796 29.21 11.97 -44.71
N GLU A 797 28.17 11.73 -43.91
CA GLU A 797 27.21 10.64 -44.14
C GLU A 797 25.79 11.10 -43.82
N ILE A 798 24.81 10.47 -44.47
CA ILE A 798 23.40 10.63 -44.10
C ILE A 798 22.99 9.44 -43.23
N VAL A 799 22.66 9.71 -41.96
CA VAL A 799 22.13 8.72 -41.03
C VAL A 799 20.61 8.84 -40.91
N TYR A 800 19.97 7.74 -40.53
CA TYR A 800 18.54 7.69 -40.24
C TYR A 800 18.32 7.70 -38.73
N MET A 801 17.49 8.61 -38.24
CA MET A 801 17.19 8.76 -36.83
C MET A 801 15.67 8.80 -36.66
N PRO A 802 14.99 7.63 -36.66
CA PRO A 802 13.53 7.55 -36.69
C PRO A 802 12.90 8.27 -35.49
N THR A 803 11.83 9.02 -35.71
CA THR A 803 11.04 9.60 -34.63
C THR A 803 10.48 8.49 -33.73
N VAL A 804 10.65 8.64 -32.42
CA VAL A 804 10.26 7.61 -31.44
C VAL A 804 8.78 7.60 -31.17
N ILE A 805 8.27 6.48 -30.65
CA ILE A 805 6.86 6.37 -30.27
C ILE A 805 6.67 7.04 -28.90
N PRO A 806 5.73 8.00 -28.75
CA PRO A 806 5.49 8.64 -27.47
C PRO A 806 4.80 7.68 -26.50
N ASN A 807 5.02 7.90 -25.21
CA ASN A 807 4.34 7.14 -24.16
C ASN A 807 2.84 7.45 -24.10
N ARG A 808 2.08 6.74 -23.24
CA ARG A 808 0.64 6.97 -23.04
C ARG A 808 0.24 8.42 -22.70
N ASN A 809 1.17 9.21 -22.15
CA ASN A 809 0.96 10.61 -21.79
C ASN A 809 1.38 11.59 -22.91
N GLY A 810 1.75 11.09 -24.09
CA GLY A 810 2.18 11.90 -25.22
C GLY A 810 3.59 12.51 -25.06
N VAL A 811 4.45 11.91 -24.22
CA VAL A 811 5.86 12.31 -24.04
C VAL A 811 6.76 11.40 -24.87
N TYR A 812 7.65 11.99 -25.66
CA TYR A 812 8.67 11.28 -26.42
C TYR A 812 9.91 11.08 -25.55
N SER A 813 10.41 9.84 -25.42
CA SER A 813 11.63 9.53 -24.64
C SER A 813 12.87 10.29 -25.15
N PHE A 814 12.88 10.64 -26.43
CA PHE A 814 13.87 11.48 -27.07
C PHE A 814 13.24 12.30 -28.20
N ASN A 815 13.61 13.59 -28.30
CA ASN A 815 13.18 14.46 -29.39
C ASN A 815 14.32 14.65 -30.40
N ASN A 816 14.05 14.40 -31.69
CA ASN A 816 15.02 14.58 -32.77
C ASN A 816 15.15 16.05 -33.22
N GLN A 817 14.11 16.86 -33.01
CA GLN A 817 14.04 18.23 -33.52
C GLN A 817 15.04 19.14 -32.79
N GLY A 818 15.94 19.76 -33.55
CA GLY A 818 16.94 20.69 -33.02
C GLY A 818 18.16 20.00 -32.39
N VAL A 819 18.41 18.72 -32.67
CA VAL A 819 19.61 18.01 -32.20
C VAL A 819 20.89 18.64 -32.75
N GLU A 820 20.87 19.12 -34.00
CA GLU A 820 21.96 19.84 -34.64
C GLU A 820 22.23 21.22 -34.00
N GLU A 821 21.22 21.80 -33.36
CA GLU A 821 21.28 23.07 -32.62
C GLU A 821 21.58 22.86 -31.13
N SER A 822 21.66 21.60 -30.67
CA SER A 822 21.84 21.27 -29.26
C SER A 822 23.15 21.88 -28.71
N PRO A 823 23.16 22.44 -27.48
CA PRO A 823 24.35 23.05 -26.89
C PRO A 823 25.57 22.12 -26.82
N VAL A 824 25.34 20.81 -26.77
CA VAL A 824 26.40 19.80 -26.68
C VAL A 824 26.88 19.29 -28.05
N ASN A 825 26.19 19.62 -29.15
CA ASN A 825 26.53 19.13 -30.49
C ASN A 825 27.91 19.57 -30.97
N ARG A 826 28.45 20.68 -30.45
CA ARG A 826 29.81 21.13 -30.76
C ARG A 826 30.89 20.12 -30.35
N GLY A 827 30.71 19.46 -29.20
CA GLY A 827 31.62 18.41 -28.73
C GLY A 827 31.33 17.04 -29.35
N GLY A 828 30.28 16.94 -30.16
CA GLY A 828 29.84 15.74 -30.85
C GLY A 828 29.17 14.70 -29.97
N TRP A 829 28.79 13.62 -30.62
CA TRP A 829 27.95 12.56 -30.09
C TRP A 829 28.51 11.20 -30.45
N TYR A 830 28.41 10.26 -29.50
CA TYR A 830 28.41 8.85 -29.85
C TYR A 830 27.01 8.49 -30.36
N ILE A 831 26.93 7.90 -31.56
CA ILE A 831 25.70 7.32 -32.10
C ILE A 831 25.84 5.81 -32.14
N TYR A 832 24.86 5.09 -31.59
CA TYR A 832 24.85 3.63 -31.51
C TYR A 832 23.72 3.08 -32.37
N GLY A 833 23.98 2.04 -33.15
CA GLY A 833 23.00 1.54 -34.10
C GLY A 833 23.51 0.42 -34.98
N ALA A 834 22.84 0.27 -36.12
CA ALA A 834 23.22 -0.65 -37.18
C ALA A 834 22.58 -0.20 -38.51
N ARG A 835 23.03 -0.73 -39.65
CA ARG A 835 22.36 -0.48 -40.93
C ARG A 835 20.99 -1.14 -40.96
N ASN A 836 20.01 -0.46 -41.54
CA ASN A 836 18.70 -1.03 -41.85
C ASN A 836 18.72 -1.76 -43.21
N ASN A 837 17.58 -2.33 -43.60
CA ASN A 837 17.41 -3.01 -44.89
C ASN A 837 17.63 -2.11 -46.12
N GLN A 838 17.65 -0.79 -45.97
CA GLN A 838 17.96 0.17 -47.04
C GLN A 838 19.44 0.56 -47.06
N GLY A 839 20.27 -0.06 -46.21
CA GLY A 839 21.71 0.21 -46.13
C GLY A 839 22.08 1.49 -45.37
N ARG A 840 21.13 2.19 -44.73
CA ARG A 840 21.38 3.42 -43.95
C ARG A 840 21.65 3.10 -42.50
N PHE A 841 22.65 3.74 -41.89
CA PHE A 841 22.89 3.61 -40.45
C PHE A 841 21.74 4.23 -39.67
N THR A 842 21.05 3.41 -38.88
CA THR A 842 19.90 3.83 -38.07
C THR A 842 20.36 4.03 -36.62
N VAL A 843 20.23 5.26 -36.12
CA VAL A 843 20.64 5.63 -34.75
C VAL A 843 19.60 5.09 -33.77
N GLN A 844 19.97 4.12 -32.94
CA GLN A 844 19.12 3.53 -31.89
C GLN A 844 19.31 4.24 -30.55
N ALA A 845 20.56 4.52 -30.18
CA ALA A 845 20.93 5.24 -28.97
C ALA A 845 21.96 6.34 -29.28
N ILE A 846 22.07 7.31 -28.37
CA ILE A 846 22.96 8.47 -28.52
C ILE A 846 23.52 8.92 -27.16
N ALA A 847 24.76 9.41 -27.15
CA ALA A 847 25.42 9.90 -25.93
C ALA A 847 26.25 11.16 -26.20
N PRO A 848 26.18 12.22 -25.38
CA PRO A 848 27.04 13.40 -25.54
C PRO A 848 28.50 13.03 -25.26
N ARG A 849 29.40 13.23 -26.22
CA ARG A 849 30.80 12.79 -26.10
C ARG A 849 31.52 13.41 -24.90
N GLU A 850 31.36 14.72 -24.72
CA GLU A 850 31.98 15.50 -23.63
C GLU A 850 31.58 15.05 -22.22
N MET A 851 30.49 14.29 -22.08
CA MET A 851 30.07 13.75 -20.79
C MET A 851 31.04 12.68 -20.29
N PHE A 852 31.65 11.88 -21.16
CA PHE A 852 32.43 10.71 -20.76
C PHE A 852 33.94 10.94 -20.77
N ARG A 853 34.40 12.05 -21.35
CA ARG A 853 35.82 12.38 -21.43
C ARG A 853 36.39 12.65 -20.04
N LEU A 854 37.65 12.25 -19.83
CA LEU A 854 38.44 12.62 -18.65
C LEU A 854 38.93 14.08 -18.76
N SER A 855 38.02 15.00 -19.09
CA SER A 855 38.25 16.44 -19.23
C SER A 855 37.08 17.17 -18.56
N PRO A 856 37.13 17.34 -17.22
CA PRO A 856 36.03 17.93 -16.49
C PRO A 856 35.89 19.41 -16.82
N GLN A 857 34.65 19.91 -16.86
CA GLN A 857 34.35 21.33 -17.02
C GLN A 857 34.80 22.16 -15.81
N ARG A 858 34.94 21.51 -14.65
CA ARG A 858 35.36 22.11 -13.39
C ARG A 858 35.95 21.05 -12.48
N VAL A 859 37.08 21.37 -11.84
CA VAL A 859 37.59 20.63 -10.69
C VAL A 859 37.31 21.45 -9.43
N ILE A 860 36.86 20.79 -8.36
CA ILE A 860 36.64 21.40 -7.05
C ILE A 860 37.59 20.72 -6.08
N HIS A 861 38.46 21.52 -5.48
CA HIS A 861 39.47 21.05 -4.54
C HIS A 861 39.07 21.33 -3.09
N GLY A 862 39.49 20.45 -2.19
CA GLY A 862 39.28 20.56 -0.76
C GLY A 862 37.97 19.95 -0.30
N LEU A 863 37.99 19.32 0.88
CA LEU A 863 36.85 18.59 1.42
C LEU A 863 35.62 19.49 1.62
N THR A 864 35.79 20.67 2.20
CA THR A 864 34.66 21.56 2.51
C THR A 864 33.96 22.07 1.24
N PRO A 865 34.68 22.62 0.24
CA PRO A 865 34.08 22.98 -1.05
C PRO A 865 33.38 21.81 -1.77
N CYS A 866 33.96 20.60 -1.72
CA CYS A 866 33.34 19.41 -2.30
C CYS A 866 32.01 19.06 -1.63
N LEU A 867 31.97 19.09 -0.29
CA LEU A 867 30.74 18.84 0.48
C LEU A 867 29.67 19.92 0.23
N ASP A 868 30.09 21.19 0.09
CA ASP A 868 29.17 22.30 -0.23
C ASP A 868 28.51 22.14 -1.59
N TYR A 869 29.29 21.71 -2.60
CA TYR A 869 28.77 21.47 -3.95
C TYR A 869 27.66 20.41 -3.96
N LEU A 870 27.84 19.28 -3.25
CA LEU A 870 26.81 18.24 -3.13
C LEU A 870 25.58 18.72 -2.34
N ARG A 871 25.75 19.56 -1.32
CA ARG A 871 24.60 20.02 -0.53
C ARG A 871 23.73 21.04 -1.25
N ARG A 872 24.31 21.87 -2.13
CA ARG A 872 23.63 23.06 -2.66
C ARG A 872 23.54 23.12 -4.18
N ASP A 873 24.60 22.73 -4.88
CA ASP A 873 24.82 23.20 -6.25
C ASP A 873 24.58 22.12 -7.31
N TYR A 874 24.90 20.85 -7.03
CA TYR A 874 24.96 19.81 -8.07
C TYR A 874 23.60 19.47 -8.72
N LEU A 875 22.47 19.73 -8.05
CA LEU A 875 21.11 19.64 -8.60
C LEU A 875 20.37 20.99 -8.64
N SER A 876 21.10 22.10 -8.50
CA SER A 876 20.51 23.44 -8.61
C SER A 876 20.17 23.80 -10.07
N ASN A 877 19.18 24.66 -10.24
CA ASN A 877 18.83 25.33 -11.51
C ASN A 877 18.59 24.40 -12.72
N LEU A 878 18.08 23.18 -12.51
CA LEU A 878 17.88 22.19 -13.57
C LEU A 878 17.09 22.74 -14.77
N LYS A 879 16.03 23.51 -14.51
CA LYS A 879 15.19 24.12 -15.55
C LYS A 879 15.98 25.09 -16.45
N ALA A 880 16.84 25.92 -15.87
CA ALA A 880 17.68 26.87 -16.62
C ALA A 880 18.81 26.17 -17.38
N GLU A 881 19.20 24.98 -16.92
CA GLU A 881 20.27 24.16 -17.47
C GLU A 881 19.75 23.05 -18.40
N LYS A 882 18.50 23.12 -18.85
CA LYS A 882 17.90 22.17 -19.79
C LYS A 882 18.69 22.13 -21.12
N GLY A 883 18.87 20.94 -21.68
CA GLY A 883 19.65 20.69 -22.88
C GLY A 883 21.17 20.68 -22.67
N LYS A 884 21.65 20.90 -21.44
CA LYS A 884 23.09 20.94 -21.11
C LYS A 884 23.52 19.72 -20.30
N ILE A 885 24.84 19.53 -20.24
CA ILE A 885 25.50 18.56 -19.37
C ILE A 885 26.34 19.25 -18.28
N LYS A 886 26.67 18.51 -17.23
CA LYS A 886 27.77 18.84 -16.30
C LYS A 886 28.75 17.68 -16.22
N ASN A 887 30.02 18.02 -16.16
CA ASN A 887 31.12 17.09 -15.95
C ASN A 887 32.06 17.76 -14.92
N VAL A 888 32.02 17.30 -13.66
CA VAL A 888 32.70 17.96 -12.52
C VAL A 888 33.48 16.93 -11.71
N LEU A 889 34.76 17.20 -11.43
CA LEU A 889 35.60 16.38 -10.55
C LEU A 889 35.68 17.03 -9.16
N LEU A 890 35.41 16.26 -8.11
CA LEU A 890 35.53 16.63 -6.71
C LEU A 890 36.75 15.90 -6.13
N SER A 891 37.76 16.65 -5.71
CA SER A 891 38.99 16.10 -5.13
C SER A 891 39.23 16.63 -3.71
N PRO A 892 39.07 15.81 -2.66
CA PRO A 892 39.07 16.32 -1.29
C PRO A 892 40.47 16.60 -0.70
N HIS A 893 41.57 16.20 -1.35
CA HIS A 893 42.93 16.18 -0.75
C HIS A 893 43.86 17.34 -1.13
N ASN A 894 43.42 18.26 -2.00
CA ASN A 894 44.33 19.09 -2.79
C ASN A 894 44.00 20.59 -2.71
N GLU A 895 43.77 21.14 -1.50
CA GLU A 895 43.39 22.55 -1.33
C GLU A 895 44.42 23.52 -1.98
N GLY A 896 44.02 24.13 -3.12
CA GLY A 896 44.85 25.10 -3.84
C GLY A 896 45.80 24.53 -4.89
N GLU A 897 45.68 23.25 -5.28
CA GLU A 897 46.56 22.60 -6.25
C GLU A 897 46.01 22.57 -7.70
N ASP A 898 46.83 22.08 -8.64
CA ASP A 898 46.60 22.05 -10.09
C ASP A 898 45.58 20.98 -10.54
N ASP A 899 44.60 21.40 -11.35
CA ASP A 899 43.57 20.55 -11.96
C ASP A 899 44.17 19.36 -12.75
N HIS A 900 45.32 19.55 -13.41
CA HIS A 900 45.98 18.49 -14.16
C HIS A 900 46.38 17.31 -13.28
N MET A 901 46.82 17.58 -12.04
CA MET A 901 47.25 16.52 -11.13
C MET A 901 46.06 15.66 -10.70
N ALA A 902 44.93 16.28 -10.33
CA ALA A 902 43.71 15.55 -9.94
C ALA A 902 43.17 14.66 -11.08
N ILE A 903 43.21 15.17 -12.32
CA ILE A 903 42.77 14.40 -13.51
C ILE A 903 43.73 13.24 -13.80
N SER A 904 45.05 13.46 -13.69
CA SER A 904 46.08 12.45 -14.01
C SER A 904 46.05 11.21 -13.12
N GLN A 905 45.35 11.28 -11.98
CA GLN A 905 45.11 10.14 -11.12
C GLN A 905 44.21 9.09 -11.77
N TRP A 906 43.42 9.44 -12.78
CA TRP A 906 42.53 8.53 -13.51
C TRP A 906 43.24 7.97 -14.76
N ARG A 907 43.54 6.67 -14.72
CA ARG A 907 44.35 5.96 -15.72
C ARG A 907 43.51 4.91 -16.44
N GLU A 908 43.95 4.54 -17.63
CA GLU A 908 43.34 3.44 -18.38
C GLU A 908 43.32 2.15 -17.55
N GLY A 909 42.16 1.50 -17.47
CA GLY A 909 41.92 0.31 -16.63
C GLY A 909 41.40 0.61 -15.23
N ASP A 910 41.46 1.86 -14.76
CA ASP A 910 40.90 2.23 -13.45
C ASP A 910 39.39 1.97 -13.40
N ARG A 911 38.93 1.52 -12.24
CA ARG A 911 37.51 1.28 -11.96
C ARG A 911 37.02 2.24 -10.88
N ALA A 912 35.73 2.57 -10.95
CA ALA A 912 35.02 3.34 -9.95
C ALA A 912 33.69 2.67 -9.61
N LEU A 913 33.26 2.76 -8.35
CA LEU A 913 31.88 2.47 -7.98
C LEU A 913 31.02 3.58 -8.59
N MET A 914 29.99 3.22 -9.36
CA MET A 914 29.05 4.20 -9.90
C MET A 914 27.78 4.21 -9.06
N MET A 915 27.28 5.40 -8.75
CA MET A 915 25.94 5.62 -8.23
C MET A 915 25.12 6.41 -9.23
N HIS A 916 23.95 5.87 -9.54
CA HIS A 916 22.98 6.47 -10.44
C HIS A 916 21.87 7.15 -9.66
N LEU A 917 21.47 8.35 -10.11
CA LEU A 917 20.30 9.06 -9.64
C LEU A 917 19.59 9.73 -10.81
N PHE A 918 18.26 9.64 -10.87
CA PHE A 918 17.48 10.43 -11.83
C PHE A 918 16.24 11.09 -11.23
N GLY A 919 15.83 12.21 -11.84
CA GLY A 919 14.71 13.05 -11.40
C GLY A 919 13.40 12.89 -12.17
N GLY A 920 12.49 13.82 -11.93
CA GLY A 920 11.13 13.80 -12.46
C GLY A 920 10.94 14.52 -13.79
N ILE A 921 9.76 14.31 -14.39
CA ILE A 921 9.27 15.03 -15.57
C ILE A 921 8.24 16.07 -15.11
N GLY A 922 8.59 17.36 -15.24
CA GLY A 922 7.72 18.51 -15.01
C GLY A 922 7.17 19.11 -16.30
N GLY A 923 6.64 20.33 -16.24
CA GLY A 923 6.08 21.05 -17.39
C GLY A 923 4.58 20.82 -17.61
N LYS A 924 4.09 21.07 -18.83
CA LYS A 924 2.68 20.85 -19.21
C LYS A 924 2.32 19.36 -19.27
N LYS A 925 3.30 18.52 -19.60
CA LYS A 925 3.19 17.05 -19.62
C LYS A 925 3.82 16.41 -18.37
N ALA A 926 3.71 17.08 -17.22
CA ALA A 926 4.27 16.60 -15.96
C ALA A 926 3.69 15.24 -15.56
N GLU A 927 4.51 14.41 -14.92
CA GLU A 927 4.04 13.17 -14.31
C GLU A 927 3.20 13.45 -13.05
N LEU A 928 2.24 12.57 -12.75
CA LEU A 928 1.37 12.68 -11.58
C LEU A 928 2.16 12.49 -10.28
N ALA A 929 2.58 13.58 -9.65
CA ALA A 929 3.26 13.58 -8.35
C ALA A 929 2.27 13.81 -7.20
N SER A 930 2.04 12.78 -6.37
CA SER A 930 1.25 12.94 -5.14
C SER A 930 1.94 13.92 -4.20
N MET A 931 1.24 14.97 -3.77
CA MET A 931 1.80 16.04 -2.92
C MET A 931 3.07 16.71 -3.49
N LYS A 932 3.27 16.69 -4.81
CA LYS A 932 4.48 17.20 -5.51
C LYS A 932 5.79 16.51 -5.10
N ILE A 933 5.74 15.27 -4.62
CA ILE A 933 6.92 14.46 -4.30
C ILE A 933 7.36 13.68 -5.55
N TYR A 934 8.61 13.87 -5.98
CA TYR A 934 9.25 13.13 -7.07
C TYR A 934 10.32 12.23 -6.46
N PHE A 935 10.05 10.93 -6.36
CA PHE A 935 10.99 10.01 -5.70
C PHE A 935 12.30 9.81 -6.48
N GLY A 936 12.23 9.78 -7.82
CA GLY A 936 13.36 9.37 -8.65
C GLY A 936 13.66 7.88 -8.53
N HIS A 937 14.82 7.45 -9.01
CA HIS A 937 15.36 6.12 -8.71
C HIS A 937 16.87 6.12 -8.58
N PHE A 938 17.37 5.08 -7.90
CA PHE A 938 18.75 4.93 -7.47
C PHE A 938 19.24 3.52 -7.78
N ALA A 939 20.44 3.41 -8.32
CA ALA A 939 21.11 2.14 -8.56
C ALA A 939 22.63 2.28 -8.37
N PHE A 940 23.30 1.17 -8.12
CA PHE A 940 24.76 1.09 -8.20
C PHE A 940 25.20 0.58 -9.58
N GLY A 941 26.49 0.70 -9.85
CA GLY A 941 27.11 0.20 -11.05
C GLY A 941 28.63 0.25 -10.95
N VAL A 942 29.28 0.10 -12.09
CA VAL A 942 30.72 0.25 -12.23
C VAL A 942 31.02 1.17 -13.41
N ALA A 943 32.01 2.04 -13.25
CA ALA A 943 32.62 2.75 -14.35
C ALA A 943 34.05 2.26 -14.53
N THR A 944 34.51 2.20 -15.79
CA THR A 944 35.89 1.83 -16.13
C THR A 944 36.45 2.86 -17.10
N VAL A 945 37.67 3.32 -16.86
CA VAL A 945 38.39 4.19 -17.80
C VAL A 945 38.91 3.33 -18.95
N LYS A 946 38.46 3.61 -20.17
CA LYS A 946 38.87 2.92 -21.39
C LYS A 946 39.32 3.91 -22.46
N ARG A 947 40.25 3.49 -23.31
CA ARG A 947 40.57 4.21 -24.53
C ARG A 947 39.53 3.93 -25.61
N ASP A 948 39.01 4.98 -26.22
CA ASP A 948 38.10 4.85 -27.35
C ASP A 948 38.87 4.56 -28.65
N PRO A 949 38.56 3.48 -29.39
CA PRO A 949 39.24 3.14 -30.64
C PRO A 949 39.07 4.17 -31.77
N LEU A 950 37.98 4.93 -31.81
CA LEU A 950 37.71 5.89 -32.90
C LEU A 950 38.35 7.25 -32.62
N THR A 951 38.40 7.69 -31.36
CA THR A 951 38.98 9.00 -30.99
C THR A 951 40.39 8.93 -30.43
N GLY A 952 40.84 7.77 -29.95
CA GLY A 952 42.10 7.60 -29.22
C GLY A 952 42.10 8.17 -27.79
N GLU A 953 41.01 8.80 -27.36
CA GLU A 953 40.91 9.46 -26.05
C GLU A 953 40.48 8.50 -24.93
N LEU A 954 40.83 8.84 -23.67
CA LEU A 954 40.31 8.15 -22.50
C LEU A 954 38.89 8.63 -22.18
N ARG A 955 37.99 7.69 -21.89
CA ARG A 955 36.61 7.93 -21.48
C ARG A 955 36.13 6.96 -20.42
N PHE A 956 35.05 7.32 -19.72
CA PHE A 956 34.31 6.41 -18.85
C PHE A 956 33.38 5.49 -19.65
N ALA A 957 33.57 4.19 -19.53
CA ALA A 957 32.57 3.18 -19.87
C ALA A 957 31.75 2.87 -18.63
N ILE A 958 30.45 3.15 -18.65
CA ILE A 958 29.55 3.06 -17.49
C ILE A 958 28.61 1.88 -17.65
N GLU A 959 28.54 1.04 -16.62
CA GLU A 959 27.64 -0.10 -16.53
C GLU A 959 26.77 0.01 -15.27
N TYR A 960 25.45 -0.03 -15.43
CA TYR A 960 24.50 -0.08 -14.34
C TYR A 960 24.29 -1.51 -13.83
N ARG A 961 23.96 -1.63 -12.54
CA ARG A 961 23.30 -2.78 -11.93
C ARG A 961 21.92 -2.35 -11.46
N GLN A 962 20.99 -2.36 -12.41
CA GLN A 962 19.63 -1.91 -12.15
C GLN A 962 18.92 -2.94 -11.27
N ILE A 963 18.58 -2.55 -10.04
CA ILE A 963 17.61 -3.26 -9.21
C ILE A 963 16.27 -2.55 -9.42
N TYR A 964 15.48 -3.05 -10.37
CA TYR A 964 14.32 -2.32 -10.87
C TYR A 964 13.10 -3.22 -10.92
N THR A 965 12.00 -2.82 -10.25
CA THR A 965 10.78 -3.63 -10.23
C THR A 965 10.12 -3.71 -11.61
N ASN A 966 9.30 -4.73 -11.84
CA ASN A 966 8.48 -4.84 -13.04
C ASN A 966 7.71 -3.52 -13.32
N ASN A 967 7.88 -3.01 -14.53
CA ASN A 967 7.48 -1.67 -14.96
C ASN A 967 6.82 -1.71 -16.35
N THR A 968 6.24 -0.59 -16.76
CA THR A 968 5.50 -0.48 -18.02
C THR A 968 6.41 -0.44 -19.24
N ASP A 969 7.64 0.05 -19.09
CA ASP A 969 8.62 0.22 -20.18
C ASP A 969 9.40 -1.07 -20.50
N GLY A 970 9.25 -2.13 -19.69
CA GLY A 970 10.00 -3.36 -19.88
C GLY A 970 11.50 -3.24 -19.56
N ILE A 971 11.88 -2.32 -18.66
CA ILE A 971 13.24 -2.25 -18.11
C ILE A 971 13.48 -3.49 -17.27
N ILE A 972 14.58 -4.19 -17.54
CA ILE A 972 14.92 -5.45 -16.88
C ILE A 972 15.98 -5.19 -15.80
N SER A 973 15.71 -5.69 -14.60
CA SER A 973 16.67 -5.71 -13.49
C SER A 973 17.89 -6.55 -13.86
N GLY A 974 19.09 -5.98 -13.80
CA GLY A 974 20.32 -6.63 -14.23
C GLY A 974 21.39 -5.65 -14.72
N ALA A 975 22.39 -6.20 -15.40
CA ALA A 975 23.44 -5.41 -16.04
C ALA A 975 22.93 -4.65 -17.26
N ASN A 976 23.13 -3.33 -17.29
CA ASN A 976 22.75 -2.46 -18.41
C ASN A 976 23.91 -1.53 -18.77
N ALA A 977 24.24 -1.40 -20.05
CA ALA A 977 25.19 -0.41 -20.51
C ALA A 977 24.57 1.00 -20.52
N TRP A 978 25.42 2.04 -20.51
CA TRP A 978 24.94 3.42 -20.47
C TRP A 978 24.05 3.78 -21.66
N GLU A 979 24.47 3.40 -22.87
CA GLU A 979 23.73 3.64 -24.10
C GLU A 979 22.38 2.92 -24.14
N HIS A 980 22.18 1.87 -23.34
CA HIS A 980 20.90 1.16 -23.27
C HIS A 980 19.94 1.83 -22.28
N TYR A 981 20.39 2.08 -21.04
CA TYR A 981 19.52 2.59 -19.98
C TYR A 981 19.37 4.12 -20.04
N GLY A 982 20.46 4.85 -20.27
CA GLY A 982 20.46 6.30 -20.36
C GLY A 982 20.20 6.79 -21.78
N GLY A 983 20.99 6.31 -22.74
CA GLY A 983 21.11 6.87 -24.09
C GLY A 983 20.15 6.35 -25.15
N ASP A 984 19.41 5.27 -24.89
CA ASP A 984 18.49 4.71 -25.89
C ASP A 984 17.37 5.71 -26.16
N ARG A 985 17.10 5.98 -27.45
CA ARG A 985 16.16 7.04 -27.81
C ARG A 985 14.71 6.66 -27.50
N GLN A 986 14.38 5.37 -27.53
CA GLN A 986 13.03 4.88 -27.25
C GLN A 986 12.87 4.44 -25.79
N TRP A 987 13.86 3.68 -25.30
CA TRP A 987 13.81 2.98 -24.00
C TRP A 987 14.56 3.72 -22.89
N GLY A 988 15.43 4.66 -23.24
CA GLY A 988 16.29 5.39 -22.32
C GLY A 988 15.70 6.71 -21.83
N TRP A 989 16.45 7.38 -20.97
CA TRP A 989 15.97 8.53 -20.18
C TRP A 989 16.59 9.88 -20.55
N LEU A 990 17.62 9.92 -21.41
CA LEU A 990 18.44 11.10 -21.71
C LEU A 990 17.62 12.34 -22.11
N GLY A 991 16.59 12.16 -22.94
CA GLY A 991 15.78 13.26 -23.48
C GLY A 991 14.69 13.76 -22.52
N VAL A 992 14.30 12.96 -21.52
CA VAL A 992 13.11 13.20 -20.72
C VAL A 992 13.37 13.44 -19.24
N ARG A 993 14.49 12.97 -18.69
CA ARG A 993 14.79 13.11 -17.26
C ARG A 993 16.18 13.68 -17.02
N PRO A 994 16.39 14.42 -15.91
CA PRO A 994 17.75 14.73 -15.49
C PRO A 994 18.40 13.48 -14.89
N LEU A 995 19.58 13.10 -15.37
CA LEU A 995 20.39 11.99 -14.86
C LEU A 995 21.62 12.53 -14.15
N CYS A 996 22.06 11.87 -13.10
CA CYS A 996 23.28 12.17 -12.36
C CYS A 996 24.00 10.87 -12.04
N GLU A 997 25.16 10.68 -12.66
CA GLU A 997 26.07 9.56 -12.38
C GLU A 997 27.22 10.08 -11.53
N THR A 998 27.41 9.50 -10.35
CA THR A 998 28.51 9.81 -9.43
C THR A 998 29.48 8.65 -9.45
N LEU A 999 30.68 8.88 -9.98
CA LEU A 999 31.75 7.88 -10.07
C LEU A 999 32.69 8.08 -8.88
N ILE A 1000 32.84 7.05 -8.05
CA ILE A 1000 33.64 7.11 -6.83
C ILE A 1000 34.91 6.28 -7.05
N LYS A 1001 36.07 6.95 -7.06
CA LYS A 1001 37.37 6.29 -6.97
C LYS A 1001 37.83 6.29 -5.53
N PHE A 1002 37.90 5.09 -4.94
CA PHE A 1002 38.27 4.90 -3.54
C PHE A 1002 39.08 3.61 -3.44
N SER A 1003 40.40 3.72 -3.43
CA SER A 1003 41.30 2.55 -3.55
C SER A 1003 41.02 1.42 -2.53
N PRO A 1004 40.53 1.66 -1.30
CA PRO A 1004 40.10 0.56 -0.42
C PRO A 1004 39.00 -0.34 -0.98
N LEU A 1005 38.14 0.18 -1.87
CA LEU A 1005 37.04 -0.54 -2.50
C LEU A 1005 37.33 -0.87 -3.98
N THR A 1006 37.91 0.06 -4.74
CA THR A 1006 37.95 0.00 -6.21
C THR A 1006 39.15 -0.73 -6.77
N GLU A 1007 40.21 -0.89 -5.98
CA GLU A 1007 41.41 -1.63 -6.33
C GLU A 1007 41.45 -2.99 -5.65
N ASP A 1008 42.08 -3.95 -6.33
CA ASP A 1008 42.25 -5.30 -5.81
C ASP A 1008 43.36 -5.32 -4.74
N TYR A 1009 43.31 -6.35 -3.90
CA TYR A 1009 44.31 -6.63 -2.87
C TYR A 1009 45.03 -7.93 -3.19
N ASP A 1010 46.26 -8.07 -2.71
CA ASP A 1010 47.13 -9.23 -2.87
C ASP A 1010 47.97 -9.43 -1.58
N PHE A 1011 47.48 -10.27 -0.67
CA PHE A 1011 48.20 -10.64 0.55
C PHE A 1011 49.01 -11.92 0.30
N ASP A 1012 50.22 -11.77 -0.23
CA ASP A 1012 51.16 -12.86 -0.57
C ASP A 1012 50.53 -13.95 -1.47
N GLY A 1013 49.88 -13.53 -2.56
CA GLY A 1013 49.24 -14.42 -3.54
C GLY A 1013 47.75 -14.67 -3.26
N ILE A 1014 47.23 -14.25 -2.11
CA ILE A 1014 45.80 -14.28 -1.81
C ILE A 1014 45.15 -13.00 -2.36
N LYS A 1015 44.57 -13.11 -3.55
CA LYS A 1015 43.92 -11.99 -4.24
C LYS A 1015 42.44 -11.87 -3.90
N PHE A 1016 41.96 -10.65 -3.68
CA PHE A 1016 40.52 -10.37 -3.57
C PHE A 1016 40.17 -8.98 -4.11
N SER A 1017 38.90 -8.83 -4.50
CA SER A 1017 38.38 -7.61 -5.13
C SER A 1017 37.05 -7.21 -4.48
N PRO A 1018 37.03 -6.20 -3.58
CA PRO A 1018 35.81 -5.77 -2.90
C PRO A 1018 34.72 -5.33 -3.88
N LEU A 1019 35.09 -4.53 -4.90
CA LEU A 1019 34.14 -4.07 -5.91
C LEU A 1019 33.49 -5.23 -6.67
N ASN A 1020 34.25 -6.26 -7.07
CA ASN A 1020 33.68 -7.42 -7.77
C ASN A 1020 32.64 -8.16 -6.91
N ALA A 1021 32.87 -8.27 -5.61
CA ALA A 1021 31.94 -8.93 -4.70
C ALA A 1021 30.69 -8.07 -4.43
N VAL A 1022 30.81 -6.73 -4.36
CA VAL A 1022 29.65 -5.82 -4.36
C VAL A 1022 28.81 -6.00 -5.63
N ILE A 1023 29.46 -6.03 -6.79
CA ILE A 1023 28.79 -6.23 -8.08
C ILE A 1023 28.10 -7.60 -8.16
N GLN A 1024 28.73 -8.66 -7.64
CA GLN A 1024 28.14 -9.99 -7.60
C GLN A 1024 26.87 -10.05 -6.73
N GLU A 1025 26.87 -9.40 -5.56
CA GLU A 1025 25.66 -9.31 -4.72
C GLU A 1025 24.54 -8.51 -5.40
N LEU A 1026 24.88 -7.47 -6.17
CA LEU A 1026 23.91 -6.75 -6.99
C LEU A 1026 23.35 -7.62 -8.12
N ASP A 1027 24.18 -8.45 -8.77
CA ASP A 1027 23.72 -9.41 -9.79
C ASP A 1027 22.76 -10.46 -9.17
N ILE A 1028 23.06 -10.95 -7.96
CA ILE A 1028 22.15 -11.84 -7.19
C ILE A 1028 20.82 -11.16 -6.93
N MET A 1029 20.84 -9.93 -6.42
CA MET A 1029 19.62 -9.17 -6.15
C MET A 1029 18.82 -8.92 -7.43
N ALA A 1030 19.51 -8.63 -8.54
CA ALA A 1030 18.87 -8.39 -9.82
C ALA A 1030 18.14 -9.64 -10.34
N ALA A 1031 18.77 -10.82 -10.26
CA ALA A 1031 18.16 -12.08 -10.64
C ALA A 1031 16.89 -12.38 -9.81
N ARG A 1032 16.96 -12.16 -8.50
CA ARG A 1032 15.79 -12.29 -7.60
C ARG A 1032 14.66 -11.32 -7.97
N TYR A 1033 15.00 -10.08 -8.31
CA TYR A 1033 14.03 -9.05 -8.70
C TYR A 1033 13.31 -9.36 -10.02
N ARG A 1034 13.98 -9.99 -10.99
CA ARG A 1034 13.41 -10.33 -12.29
C ARG A 1034 12.21 -11.27 -12.18
N VAL A 1035 12.24 -12.21 -11.24
CA VAL A 1035 11.20 -13.24 -11.05
C VAL A 1035 10.46 -13.14 -9.71
N GLY A 1036 10.79 -12.15 -8.86
CA GLY A 1036 10.11 -11.89 -7.59
C GLY A 1036 10.20 -13.04 -6.60
N ASP A 1037 11.40 -13.60 -6.41
CA ASP A 1037 11.63 -14.83 -5.61
C ASP A 1037 10.62 -15.96 -5.94
N GLY A 1038 10.34 -16.12 -7.24
CA GLY A 1038 9.42 -17.12 -7.77
C GLY A 1038 7.95 -16.73 -7.82
N THR A 1039 7.56 -15.53 -7.38
CA THR A 1039 6.16 -15.07 -7.42
C THR A 1039 5.75 -14.39 -8.73
N GLY A 1040 6.71 -14.18 -9.64
CA GLY A 1040 6.54 -13.52 -10.94
C GLY A 1040 6.57 -11.99 -10.90
N THR A 1041 6.76 -11.38 -9.72
CA THR A 1041 6.67 -9.91 -9.58
C THR A 1041 7.42 -9.38 -8.37
N THR A 1042 7.98 -8.17 -8.50
CA THR A 1042 8.44 -7.35 -7.36
C THR A 1042 7.65 -6.04 -7.28
N PHE A 1043 7.43 -5.54 -6.06
CA PHE A 1043 6.66 -4.32 -5.81
C PHE A 1043 7.43 -3.31 -4.95
N VAL A 1044 7.35 -2.03 -5.34
CA VAL A 1044 7.73 -0.92 -4.48
C VAL A 1044 6.56 -0.57 -3.56
N SER A 1045 6.85 -0.40 -2.28
CA SER A 1045 5.92 0.03 -1.24
C SER A 1045 6.60 1.05 -0.33
N PRO A 1046 5.85 1.73 0.58
CA PRO A 1046 6.47 2.58 1.60
C PRO A 1046 7.43 1.82 2.54
N VAL A 1047 7.48 0.48 2.46
CA VAL A 1047 8.36 -0.35 3.28
C VAL A 1047 9.43 -1.05 2.46
N ASN A 1048 9.28 -1.19 1.13
CA ASN A 1048 10.20 -1.88 0.21
C ASN A 1048 10.50 -0.99 -1.00
N SER A 1049 11.78 -0.68 -1.27
CA SER A 1049 12.18 0.14 -2.42
C SER A 1049 13.50 -0.35 -3.03
N CYS A 1050 13.64 -0.12 -4.34
CA CYS A 1050 14.85 -0.42 -5.11
C CYS A 1050 16.12 0.18 -4.48
N CYS A 1051 16.01 1.41 -3.97
CA CYS A 1051 17.12 2.13 -3.33
C CYS A 1051 17.59 1.41 -2.06
N GLN A 1052 16.64 0.96 -1.25
CA GLN A 1052 16.92 0.24 -0.01
C GLN A 1052 17.57 -1.12 -0.28
N ASP A 1053 17.07 -1.89 -1.25
CA ASP A 1053 17.63 -3.21 -1.57
C ASP A 1053 19.01 -3.11 -2.22
N SER A 1054 19.23 -2.13 -3.09
CA SER A 1054 20.56 -1.83 -3.65
C SER A 1054 21.57 -1.48 -2.54
N SER A 1055 21.15 -0.65 -1.59
CA SER A 1055 22.00 -0.21 -0.45
C SER A 1055 22.30 -1.36 0.52
N GLN A 1056 21.34 -2.24 0.75
CA GLN A 1056 21.54 -3.43 1.57
C GLN A 1056 22.47 -4.45 0.91
N ALA A 1057 22.45 -4.55 -0.44
CA ALA A 1057 23.42 -5.36 -1.18
C ALA A 1057 24.85 -4.84 -1.02
N LEU A 1058 25.06 -3.52 -1.13
CA LEU A 1058 26.37 -2.90 -0.87
C LEU A 1058 26.84 -3.16 0.58
N TYR A 1059 26.00 -2.88 1.57
CA TYR A 1059 26.39 -3.05 2.97
C TYR A 1059 26.71 -4.52 3.31
N SER A 1060 25.86 -5.45 2.86
CA SER A 1060 26.00 -6.86 3.21
C SER A 1060 27.19 -7.53 2.52
N SER A 1061 27.46 -7.20 1.25
CA SER A 1061 28.67 -7.66 0.53
C SER A 1061 29.92 -7.24 1.28
N LEU A 1062 30.04 -5.95 1.61
CA LEU A 1062 31.19 -5.43 2.36
C LEU A 1062 31.36 -6.11 3.72
N ARG A 1063 30.27 -6.31 4.46
CA ARG A 1063 30.31 -7.02 5.75
C ARG A 1063 30.79 -8.46 5.59
N GLN A 1064 30.28 -9.18 4.60
CA GLN A 1064 30.64 -10.57 4.38
C GLN A 1064 32.11 -10.71 3.98
N ILE A 1065 32.59 -9.88 3.06
CA ILE A 1065 33.98 -9.89 2.61
C ILE A 1065 34.92 -9.57 3.76
N LEU A 1066 34.62 -8.51 4.53
CA LEU A 1066 35.44 -8.18 5.70
C LEU A 1066 35.47 -9.33 6.70
N ALA A 1067 34.32 -9.93 7.02
CA ALA A 1067 34.27 -11.10 7.91
C ALA A 1067 35.06 -12.31 7.37
N GLU A 1068 34.99 -12.60 6.06
CA GLU A 1068 35.74 -13.69 5.44
C GLU A 1068 37.27 -13.45 5.51
N LEU A 1069 37.70 -12.21 5.27
CA LEU A 1069 39.11 -11.82 5.35
C LEU A 1069 39.62 -11.84 6.79
N GLU A 1070 38.79 -11.41 7.73
CA GLU A 1070 39.08 -11.44 9.17
C GLU A 1070 39.22 -12.87 9.72
N LEU A 1071 38.49 -13.82 9.15
CA LEU A 1071 38.56 -15.24 9.50
C LEU A 1071 39.74 -15.96 8.83
N ASN A 1072 40.44 -15.35 7.87
CA ASN A 1072 41.58 -15.96 7.20
C ASN A 1072 42.88 -15.75 8.02
N PRO A 1073 43.45 -16.81 8.63
CA PRO A 1073 44.60 -16.67 9.52
C PRO A 1073 45.86 -16.15 8.82
N LEU A 1074 46.02 -16.41 7.52
CA LEU A 1074 47.17 -15.97 6.73
C LEU A 1074 47.15 -14.47 6.49
N ILE A 1075 45.97 -13.93 6.14
CA ILE A 1075 45.77 -12.49 5.93
C ILE A 1075 45.97 -11.72 7.24
N ILE A 1076 45.39 -12.20 8.35
CA ILE A 1076 45.56 -11.58 9.67
C ILE A 1076 47.03 -11.60 10.09
N LYS A 1077 47.73 -12.73 9.92
CA LYS A 1077 49.16 -12.82 10.22
C LYS A 1077 49.95 -11.80 9.40
N TRP A 1078 49.69 -11.74 8.09
CA TRP A 1078 50.38 -10.81 7.19
C TRP A 1078 50.17 -9.36 7.59
N MET A 1079 48.94 -8.95 7.90
CA MET A 1079 48.63 -7.57 8.32
C MET A 1079 49.30 -7.19 9.64
N ARG A 1080 49.44 -8.15 10.58
CA ARG A 1080 50.18 -7.93 11.84
C ARG A 1080 51.68 -7.77 11.61
N GLU A 1081 52.25 -8.52 10.68
CA GLU A 1081 53.66 -8.41 10.30
C GLU A 1081 53.94 -7.14 9.47
N HIS A 1082 52.92 -6.61 8.77
CA HIS A 1082 53.01 -5.44 7.89
C HIS A 1082 52.01 -4.32 8.25
N PRO A 1083 52.06 -3.73 9.46
CA PRO A 1083 51.04 -2.80 9.95
C PRO A 1083 50.96 -1.47 9.19
N ASN A 1084 52.08 -1.02 8.60
CA ASN A 1084 52.17 0.24 7.85
C ASN A 1084 52.13 0.06 6.33
N HIS A 1085 51.92 -1.16 5.84
CA HIS A 1085 51.83 -1.42 4.41
C HIS A 1085 50.52 -0.83 3.85
N GLU A 1086 50.54 -0.32 2.62
CA GLU A 1086 49.40 0.34 1.96
C GLU A 1086 48.12 -0.52 2.03
N GLN A 1087 48.20 -1.80 1.68
CA GLN A 1087 47.08 -2.75 1.79
C GLN A 1087 46.48 -2.86 3.20
N THR A 1088 47.29 -2.83 4.26
CA THR A 1088 46.79 -2.87 5.64
C THR A 1088 46.02 -1.59 5.97
N LEU A 1089 46.53 -0.44 5.54
CA LEU A 1089 45.87 0.86 5.74
C LEU A 1089 44.56 0.96 4.94
N ARG A 1090 44.56 0.51 3.69
CA ARG A 1090 43.37 0.42 2.84
C ARG A 1090 42.31 -0.50 3.45
N PHE A 1091 42.72 -1.67 3.95
CA PHE A 1091 41.80 -2.59 4.62
C PHE A 1091 41.15 -1.97 5.87
N GLN A 1092 41.90 -1.20 6.66
CA GLN A 1092 41.35 -0.45 7.80
C GLN A 1092 40.30 0.59 7.36
N GLN A 1093 40.60 1.36 6.31
CA GLN A 1093 39.65 2.33 5.74
C GLN A 1093 38.38 1.67 5.18
N LEU A 1094 38.49 0.46 4.61
CA LEU A 1094 37.33 -0.32 4.19
C LEU A 1094 36.44 -0.70 5.39
N GLY A 1095 37.04 -1.02 6.54
CA GLY A 1095 36.34 -1.21 7.81
C GLY A 1095 35.65 0.05 8.33
N ASP A 1096 36.29 1.22 8.21
CA ASP A 1096 35.69 2.52 8.57
C ASP A 1096 34.49 2.86 7.68
N LEU A 1097 34.58 2.56 6.39
CA LEU A 1097 33.46 2.68 5.45
C LEU A 1097 32.29 1.80 5.89
N LEU A 1098 32.52 0.51 6.18
CA LEU A 1098 31.46 -0.40 6.60
C LEU A 1098 30.74 0.08 7.87
N ASN A 1099 31.49 0.45 8.92
CA ASN A 1099 30.91 0.92 10.18
C ASN A 1099 30.12 2.22 10.01
N THR A 1100 30.58 3.10 9.13
CA THR A 1100 29.86 4.34 8.80
C THR A 1100 28.59 4.02 8.02
N LEU A 1101 28.66 3.18 6.98
CA LEU A 1101 27.49 2.76 6.19
C LEU A 1101 26.44 2.04 7.05
N GLU A 1102 26.85 1.20 8.00
CA GLU A 1102 25.93 0.53 8.94
C GLU A 1102 25.06 1.55 9.68
N HIS A 1103 25.67 2.62 10.19
CA HIS A 1103 24.97 3.64 10.95
C HIS A 1103 23.92 4.40 10.12
N TYR A 1104 24.20 4.66 8.84
CA TYR A 1104 23.36 5.47 7.96
C TYR A 1104 22.33 4.64 7.18
N LEU A 1105 22.67 3.41 6.80
CA LEU A 1105 21.82 2.52 6.01
C LEU A 1105 20.97 1.56 6.86
N THR A 1106 21.27 1.40 8.16
CA THR A 1106 20.45 0.59 9.08
C THR A 1106 19.80 1.45 10.17
N PRO A 1107 18.59 2.00 9.94
CA PRO A 1107 17.88 2.74 10.98
C PRO A 1107 17.62 1.84 12.19
N MET A 1108 18.09 2.28 13.37
CA MET A 1108 18.05 1.52 14.63
C MET A 1108 18.86 0.20 14.64
N GLY A 1109 19.83 0.02 13.74
CA GLY A 1109 20.73 -1.15 13.73
C GLY A 1109 20.07 -2.46 13.31
N LYS A 1110 18.90 -2.42 12.64
CA LYS A 1110 18.18 -3.60 12.18
C LYS A 1110 18.25 -3.73 10.66
N VAL A 1111 18.91 -4.78 10.18
CA VAL A 1111 18.86 -5.23 8.78
C VAL A 1111 17.51 -5.92 8.55
N ARG A 1112 16.86 -5.68 7.40
CA ARG A 1112 15.58 -6.33 7.12
C ARG A 1112 15.74 -7.85 6.96
N PRO A 1113 14.78 -8.66 7.45
CA PRO A 1113 14.86 -10.12 7.31
C PRO A 1113 14.73 -10.59 5.85
N ASP A 1114 13.81 -10.01 5.07
CA ASP A 1114 13.42 -10.41 3.69
C ASP A 1114 14.53 -10.29 2.63
N TRP A 1115 15.58 -9.53 2.94
CA TRP A 1115 16.76 -9.42 2.09
C TRP A 1115 17.60 -10.72 2.09
N ARG A 1116 17.57 -11.52 3.15
CA ARG A 1116 18.38 -12.75 3.25
C ARG A 1116 17.84 -13.86 2.36
N PHE A 1117 18.75 -14.59 1.72
CA PHE A 1117 18.44 -15.87 1.08
C PHE A 1117 17.79 -16.80 2.13
N ASN A 1118 16.54 -17.25 1.91
CA ASN A 1118 15.65 -18.00 2.84
C ASN A 1118 14.69 -17.20 3.74
N ALA A 1119 14.47 -15.91 3.49
CA ALA A 1119 13.47 -15.09 4.16
C ALA A 1119 12.17 -14.95 3.32
N PRO A 1120 11.13 -14.19 3.72
CA PRO A 1120 9.89 -14.05 2.95
C PRO A 1120 10.18 -13.61 1.50
N LYS A 1121 9.45 -14.19 0.52
CA LYS A 1121 9.65 -13.92 -0.92
C LYS A 1121 9.52 -12.42 -1.23
N LEU A 1122 10.47 -11.87 -2.00
CA LEU A 1122 10.39 -10.51 -2.54
C LEU A 1122 9.08 -10.34 -3.32
N GLY A 1123 8.19 -9.48 -2.83
CA GLY A 1123 6.89 -9.22 -3.45
C GLY A 1123 5.68 -9.81 -2.72
N ASP A 1124 5.87 -10.65 -1.68
CA ASP A 1124 4.76 -11.10 -0.85
C ASP A 1124 4.32 -9.97 0.10
N LEU A 1125 3.37 -9.17 -0.38
CA LEU A 1125 2.68 -8.18 0.43
C LEU A 1125 1.73 -8.90 1.38
N THR A 1126 2.28 -9.48 2.45
CA THR A 1126 1.50 -9.89 3.63
C THR A 1126 0.50 -8.79 3.99
N VAL A 1127 -0.68 -9.16 4.50
CA VAL A 1127 -1.76 -8.22 4.82
C VAL A 1127 -1.26 -7.24 5.89
N GLU A 1128 -0.66 -6.12 5.46
CA GLU A 1128 -0.08 -5.16 6.38
C GLU A 1128 -1.17 -4.30 7.01
N ASN A 1129 -1.15 -4.19 8.34
CA ASN A 1129 -1.94 -3.20 9.03
C ASN A 1129 -1.40 -1.79 8.70
N PRO A 1130 -2.26 -0.79 8.42
CA PRO A 1130 -1.81 0.57 8.10
C PRO A 1130 -0.89 1.21 9.15
N ARG A 1131 -1.04 0.82 10.43
CA ARG A 1131 -0.17 1.26 11.52
C ARG A 1131 1.23 0.65 11.43
N ASP A 1132 1.33 -0.64 11.13
CA ASP A 1132 2.61 -1.33 11.01
C ASP A 1132 3.34 -0.85 9.77
N THR A 1133 2.64 -0.65 8.65
CA THR A 1133 3.19 0.01 7.46
C THR A 1133 3.68 1.42 7.78
N LEU A 1134 2.94 2.21 8.57
CA LEU A 1134 3.37 3.56 8.97
C LEU A 1134 4.60 3.53 9.88
N ILE A 1135 4.66 2.65 10.88
CA ILE A 1135 5.82 2.49 11.76
C ILE A 1135 7.03 2.02 10.96
N LYS A 1136 6.86 1.01 10.09
CA LYS A 1136 7.92 0.52 9.20
C LYS A 1136 8.39 1.62 8.25
N ALA A 1137 7.49 2.36 7.60
CA ALA A 1137 7.82 3.48 6.72
C ALA A 1137 8.53 4.61 7.47
N LEU A 1138 8.10 4.96 8.68
CA LEU A 1138 8.77 5.91 9.56
C LEU A 1138 10.12 5.39 10.09
N SER A 1139 10.34 4.08 10.12
CA SER A 1139 11.63 3.51 10.47
C SER A 1139 12.56 3.42 9.24
N SER A 1140 12.04 3.20 8.03
CA SER A 1140 12.82 3.01 6.81
C SER A 1140 12.99 4.28 5.96
N TRP A 1141 12.38 5.41 6.33
CA TRP A 1141 12.37 6.65 5.52
C TRP A 1141 13.75 7.11 5.05
N ARG A 1142 14.79 6.91 5.87
CA ARG A 1142 16.19 7.20 5.51
C ARG A 1142 16.63 6.43 4.27
N THR A 1143 16.20 5.18 4.11
CA THR A 1143 16.58 4.34 2.96
C THR A 1143 15.56 4.32 1.82
N LEU A 1144 14.45 5.07 1.92
CA LEU A 1144 13.41 5.11 0.89
C LEU A 1144 13.62 6.20 -0.17
N LEU A 1145 14.47 7.19 0.11
CA LEU A 1145 14.62 8.39 -0.72
C LEU A 1145 15.92 8.31 -1.53
N PRO A 1146 15.84 8.08 -2.85
CA PRO A 1146 17.00 7.97 -3.75
C PRO A 1146 18.05 9.06 -3.56
N ARG A 1147 17.63 10.34 -3.55
CA ARG A 1147 18.55 11.47 -3.39
C ARG A 1147 19.21 11.52 -2.03
N TRP A 1148 18.47 11.23 -0.96
CA TRP A 1148 19.05 11.24 0.39
C TRP A 1148 20.15 10.18 0.51
N VAL A 1149 19.88 8.96 0.06
CA VAL A 1149 20.86 7.86 0.12
C VAL A 1149 22.08 8.18 -0.72
N HIS A 1150 21.88 8.63 -1.96
CA HIS A 1150 22.94 9.07 -2.85
C HIS A 1150 23.85 10.11 -2.17
N ASP A 1151 23.26 11.18 -1.65
CA ASP A 1151 24.01 12.32 -1.10
C ASP A 1151 24.78 11.93 0.18
N GLN A 1152 24.18 11.11 1.06
CA GLN A 1152 24.86 10.61 2.25
C GLN A 1152 26.06 9.73 1.90
N ILE A 1153 25.89 8.78 0.97
CA ILE A 1153 26.98 7.89 0.56
C ILE A 1153 28.10 8.70 -0.11
N ALA A 1154 27.77 9.61 -1.03
CA ALA A 1154 28.75 10.47 -1.69
C ALA A 1154 29.57 11.32 -0.69
N MET A 1155 28.90 11.93 0.30
CA MET A 1155 29.59 12.71 1.35
C MET A 1155 30.42 11.83 2.30
N ILE A 1156 30.02 10.59 2.57
CA ILE A 1156 30.83 9.64 3.36
C ILE A 1156 32.12 9.33 2.60
N PHE A 1157 32.03 9.02 1.31
CA PHE A 1157 33.21 8.73 0.49
C PHE A 1157 34.17 9.93 0.40
N LEU A 1158 33.68 11.15 0.18
CA LEU A 1158 34.53 12.34 0.19
C LEU A 1158 35.28 12.53 1.52
N GLN A 1159 34.59 12.34 2.65
CA GLN A 1159 35.20 12.45 3.98
C GLN A 1159 36.23 11.36 4.29
N LEU A 1160 36.09 10.18 3.68
CA LEU A 1160 37.07 9.10 3.75
C LEU A 1160 38.22 9.26 2.73
N GLY A 1161 38.19 10.32 1.93
CA GLY A 1161 39.23 10.59 0.96
C GLY A 1161 39.04 9.85 -0.37
N ALA A 1162 37.82 9.82 -0.91
CA ALA A 1162 37.58 9.39 -2.28
C ALA A 1162 37.50 10.59 -3.24
N ASP A 1163 37.97 10.42 -4.46
CA ASP A 1163 37.68 11.36 -5.55
C ASP A 1163 36.33 11.00 -6.20
N LEU A 1164 35.48 12.00 -6.42
CA LEU A 1164 34.15 11.83 -6.99
C LEU A 1164 34.03 12.57 -8.31
N TRP A 1165 33.61 11.86 -9.35
CA TRP A 1165 33.33 12.43 -10.67
C TRP A 1165 31.82 12.49 -10.91
N ILE A 1166 31.27 13.70 -11.05
CA ILE A 1166 29.83 13.95 -11.22
C ILE A 1166 29.52 14.22 -12.69
N LEU A 1167 28.75 13.32 -13.30
CA LEU A 1167 28.28 13.41 -14.69
C LEU A 1167 26.77 13.63 -14.70
N ARG A 1168 26.32 14.81 -15.11
CA ARG A 1168 24.89 15.18 -15.11
C ARG A 1168 24.40 15.49 -16.51
N THR A 1169 23.21 15.01 -16.84
CA THR A 1169 22.45 15.41 -18.04
C THR A 1169 21.12 16.03 -17.62
N ASN A 1170 20.64 17.01 -18.36
CA ASN A 1170 19.36 17.67 -18.09
C ASN A 1170 18.48 17.69 -19.34
N GLN A 1171 17.77 16.60 -19.65
CA GLN A 1171 16.92 16.51 -20.84
C GLN A 1171 17.68 16.92 -22.12
N VAL A 1172 18.67 16.11 -22.51
CA VAL A 1172 19.64 16.42 -23.56
C VAL A 1172 19.26 15.71 -24.87
N GLY A 1173 19.48 16.37 -26.00
CA GLY A 1173 19.01 15.94 -27.31
C GLY A 1173 18.35 17.11 -28.04
N GLY A 1174 17.23 16.85 -28.73
CA GLY A 1174 16.34 17.88 -29.23
C GLY A 1174 15.47 18.50 -28.12
N PHE A 1175 14.94 19.70 -28.37
CA PHE A 1175 14.28 20.51 -27.35
C PHE A 1175 12.75 20.34 -27.38
N ASP A 1176 12.15 19.75 -26.33
CA ASP A 1176 10.69 19.70 -26.15
C ASP A 1176 10.23 20.78 -25.15
N PRO A 1177 9.50 21.83 -25.55
CA PRO A 1177 9.09 22.92 -24.65
C PRO A 1177 8.02 22.53 -23.61
N ASP A 1178 7.35 21.39 -23.74
CA ASP A 1178 6.23 21.00 -22.88
C ASP A 1178 6.65 20.18 -21.64
N ILE A 1179 7.92 19.78 -21.56
CA ILE A 1179 8.50 19.09 -20.39
C ILE A 1179 9.57 19.93 -19.69
N GLU A 1180 9.79 19.71 -18.40
CA GLU A 1180 10.83 20.39 -17.63
C GLU A 1180 11.57 19.40 -16.71
N PRO A 1181 12.89 19.53 -16.50
CA PRO A 1181 13.61 18.64 -15.60
C PRO A 1181 13.31 18.99 -14.15
N VAL A 1182 12.94 18.00 -13.34
CA VAL A 1182 12.63 18.18 -11.92
C VAL A 1182 13.61 17.37 -11.07
N ALA A 1183 14.16 17.98 -10.02
CA ALA A 1183 15.06 17.28 -9.09
C ALA A 1183 14.25 16.26 -8.27
N PRO A 1184 14.85 15.11 -7.91
CA PRO A 1184 14.23 14.24 -6.90
C PRO A 1184 14.07 14.98 -5.57
N THR A 1185 13.00 14.65 -4.84
CA THR A 1185 12.65 15.27 -3.57
C THR A 1185 13.77 15.12 -2.55
N ASP A 1186 14.05 16.23 -1.87
CA ASP A 1186 15.07 16.34 -0.83
C ASP A 1186 14.44 16.70 0.52
N PHE A 1187 15.03 16.20 1.61
CA PHE A 1187 14.77 16.63 2.98
C PHE A 1187 16.09 17.16 3.54
N ARG A 1188 16.19 18.50 3.63
CA ARG A 1188 17.37 19.32 4.00
C ARG A 1188 18.45 18.55 4.80
N LEU A 1189 19.66 18.53 4.25
CA LEU A 1189 20.81 17.71 4.69
C LEU A 1189 21.71 18.38 5.75
N GLY A 1190 22.11 17.59 6.76
CA GLY A 1190 23.36 17.77 7.53
C GLY A 1190 24.47 16.86 6.97
N VAL A 1191 25.74 17.14 7.29
CA VAL A 1191 26.90 16.33 6.88
C VAL A 1191 26.98 15.06 7.76
N PRO A 1192 27.14 13.85 7.21
CA PRO A 1192 27.27 12.62 8.00
C PRO A 1192 28.59 12.59 8.79
N HIS A 1193 28.58 12.05 10.01
CA HIS A 1193 29.77 11.85 10.83
C HIS A 1193 30.42 10.49 10.53
N ILE A 1194 31.73 10.47 10.29
CA ILE A 1194 32.52 9.25 10.12
C ILE A 1194 32.67 8.51 11.46
N LYS A 1195 32.52 7.18 11.44
CA LYS A 1195 32.72 6.33 12.61
C LYS A 1195 33.88 5.36 12.38
N PRO A 1196 34.99 5.48 13.15
CA PRO A 1196 36.10 4.57 13.01
C PRO A 1196 35.71 3.17 13.48
N ALA A 1197 36.26 2.15 12.82
CA ALA A 1197 36.13 0.75 13.21
C ALA A 1197 36.77 0.50 14.59
N LYS A 1198 36.17 -0.41 15.38
CA LYS A 1198 36.83 -0.89 16.60
C LYS A 1198 38.11 -1.65 16.19
N LYS A 1199 39.27 -1.17 16.62
CA LYS A 1199 40.56 -1.84 16.42
C LYS A 1199 40.60 -3.14 17.22
N ASN A 1200 40.07 -4.22 16.65
CA ASN A 1200 40.16 -5.57 17.23
C ASN A 1200 41.41 -6.32 16.74
N TRP A 1201 42.28 -5.67 15.96
CA TRP A 1201 43.38 -6.31 15.22
C TRP A 1201 44.77 -6.15 15.86
N SER A 1202 44.85 -5.59 17.08
CA SER A 1202 46.10 -5.47 17.85
C SER A 1202 46.56 -6.82 18.39
#